data_AF-A0A6A5QYQ2-F1
#
_entry.id   AF-A0A6A5QYQ2-F1
#
_cell.length_a   1.000
_cell.length_b   1.000
_cell.length_c   1.000
_cell.angle_alpha   90.00
_cell.angle_beta   90.00
_cell.angle_gamma   90.00
#
_symmetry.space_group_name_H-M   'P 1'
#
loop_
_entity.id
_entity.type
_entity.pdbx_description
1 polymer ?
#
loop_
_entity_poly.entity_id
_entity_poly.type
_entity_poly.pdbx_seq_one_letter_code
_entity_poly.pdbx_strand_id
1 'polypeptide(L)'
;MFRYRRYRVFLVFAAFAIFALYTFGASGTTWREAASTAAELKNEAEHALGLGSRPRPPIAHETKKLELEIPVASITQALQTPPPIRKIPTPSPPSLAVSEHPQPQHKPTIPTPIRPNPHVNPAAPANDLVLSTSIEPIHWTKLPEKFPVPSQSLIKLPSAKPRPIPKIQFRFGPEDAAAKADRLAKLDRIKTVFKKSWSGYKEFAWTHDELRPLSGRFKDPFAGWRATLVDALDTLWIMGMKDEFEEAAKAVDEIDFTTTPRADIPLFETTIRYLGGLLAAYDVSGKKYNNLLRKAVELAEVLISAFDTPNRMPKTYYSWRPQFASQGRRASTRVVLAEIGSLSMEFTRLAQLTGEHKYYDAIARITDNLEEFQNKTKLPGMWPTYLDASGCGTVYVDAPPQAPLKGIFDATDAPSPTLHLSPEGKKYVPLKLPDPIVLVPDGESPTPVAQQEEAALAQGNVEKGEIRNWKGQPLDRRQLDIDPNQISEVKADAANAIPADTLPAAATTPTLPECVDRGFTSTSNFGREEFTLGAMSDSTYEYLSKEYLLLGGQVEKYRAMYELSVDVIKEHLVFRPMLPKEEDVLFSGKLNVPSREKDDLAGDLVGENSHLTCFAGGMFGLGAKIFDRPKDLEIAKKITEGCVWSYSMTQSGIMPESFEAIPCESAAECAYNQTLYFEKLDPRADYRLQSYKDQMQVYHSQLASASSWYEAELAAMTAPPTPLVDLAIPVLAAQTPAYEDTLDRRQLADLLDDAEVAVAPSDPIATPFNRDSVFRSKLDEPQSPPTRVQPALDVEDAMPEQSQTIPAFPYIYTPIAPLSHDDYVRNRIQEERLPTGVTRIGDRKYILRPEAIESVWYMYRITGDNHWREAGWRMFLAVDQHTSTKYGNSAIDDVTKLNPTLNDDMESFWLAETLKYFYLLFETEDVVSLDEWVLNTEAHPFQRPA
;
A
#
# COMPACT_ATOMS: atom_id res chain seq x y z
N MET A 1 37.93 -1.93 6.58
CA MET A 1 38.18 -1.47 5.19
C MET A 1 37.75 -2.57 4.21
N PHE A 2 36.46 -2.65 3.84
CA PHE A 2 35.92 -3.80 3.07
C PHE A 2 34.67 -3.46 2.21
N ARG A 3 34.60 -2.27 1.59
CA ARG A 3 33.48 -1.87 0.71
C ARG A 3 33.92 -1.05 -0.51
N TYR A 4 34.61 -1.68 -1.47
CA TYR A 4 34.83 -1.09 -2.81
C TYR A 4 34.69 -2.06 -3.99
N ARG A 5 34.46 -3.36 -3.76
CA ARG A 5 34.31 -4.37 -4.84
C ARG A 5 32.88 -4.53 -5.41
N ARG A 6 31.85 -3.84 -4.88
CA ARG A 6 30.45 -4.00 -5.34
C ARG A 6 29.98 -3.01 -6.42
N TYR A 7 30.67 -1.88 -6.63
CA TYR A 7 30.22 -0.83 -7.56
C TYR A 7 30.63 -1.03 -9.03
N ARG A 8 31.65 -1.85 -9.32
CA ARG A 8 32.07 -2.11 -10.71
C ARG A 8 31.01 -2.85 -11.53
N VAL A 9 30.29 -3.80 -10.93
CA VAL A 9 29.19 -4.52 -11.60
C VAL A 9 28.05 -3.55 -11.95
N PHE A 10 27.68 -2.65 -11.04
CA PHE A 10 26.64 -1.65 -11.28
C PHE A 10 26.98 -0.66 -12.40
N LEU A 11 28.23 -0.21 -12.51
CA LEU A 11 28.64 0.69 -13.60
C LEU A 11 28.65 0.01 -14.98
N VAL A 12 29.07 -1.27 -15.05
CA VAL A 12 28.97 -2.06 -16.29
C VAL A 12 27.50 -2.30 -16.67
N PHE A 13 26.65 -2.62 -15.69
CA PHE A 13 25.22 -2.81 -15.93
C PHE A 13 24.52 -1.50 -16.35
N ALA A 14 24.90 -0.37 -15.77
CA ALA A 14 24.41 0.95 -16.17
C ALA A 14 24.86 1.33 -17.59
N ALA A 15 26.11 1.06 -17.96
CA ALA A 15 26.61 1.28 -19.33
C ALA A 15 25.86 0.41 -20.35
N PHE A 16 25.62 -0.87 -20.05
CA PHE A 16 24.79 -1.75 -20.89
C PHE A 16 23.33 -1.30 -20.96
N ALA A 17 22.73 -0.86 -19.85
CA ALA A 17 21.37 -0.35 -19.83
C ALA A 17 21.21 0.95 -20.65
N ILE A 18 22.19 1.86 -20.57
CA ILE A 18 22.20 3.09 -21.38
C ILE A 18 22.41 2.76 -22.86
N PHE A 19 23.32 1.83 -23.20
CA PHE A 19 23.52 1.40 -24.58
C PHE A 19 22.27 0.70 -25.15
N ALA A 20 21.61 -0.16 -24.36
CA ALA A 20 20.35 -0.81 -24.72
C ALA A 20 19.21 0.22 -24.89
N LEU A 21 19.07 1.19 -23.98
CA LEU A 21 18.07 2.26 -24.12
C LEU A 21 18.34 3.16 -25.33
N TYR A 22 19.59 3.39 -25.72
CA TYR A 22 19.93 4.18 -26.90
C TYR A 22 19.72 3.38 -28.21
N THR A 23 20.03 2.09 -28.22
CA THR A 23 19.87 1.22 -29.41
C THR A 23 18.45 0.72 -29.65
N PHE A 24 17.66 0.50 -28.59
CA PHE A 24 16.26 0.06 -28.68
C PHE A 24 15.23 1.18 -28.44
N GLY A 25 15.64 2.35 -27.93
CA GLY A 25 14.76 3.51 -27.74
C GLY A 25 14.58 4.39 -28.98
N ALA A 26 15.44 4.23 -29.99
CA ALA A 26 15.43 5.07 -31.20
C ALA A 26 14.51 4.56 -32.33
N SER A 27 13.88 3.39 -32.18
CA SER A 27 13.08 2.73 -33.22
C SER A 27 11.77 2.17 -32.66
N GLY A 28 10.71 3.00 -32.68
CA GLY A 28 9.39 2.72 -32.13
C GLY A 28 8.52 1.69 -32.88
N THR A 29 9.13 0.66 -33.49
CA THR A 29 8.44 -0.34 -34.32
C THR A 29 8.37 -1.74 -33.69
N THR A 30 9.33 -2.14 -32.87
CA THR A 30 9.48 -3.53 -32.37
C THR A 30 8.52 -3.93 -31.25
N TRP A 31 7.89 -2.98 -30.55
CA TRP A 31 6.90 -3.28 -29.50
C TRP A 31 5.55 -3.76 -30.04
N ARG A 32 5.26 -3.59 -31.34
CA ARG A 32 4.02 -4.11 -31.96
C ARG A 32 4.11 -5.59 -32.30
N GLU A 33 5.26 -6.09 -32.73
CA GLU A 33 5.44 -7.51 -33.10
C GLU A 33 5.43 -8.43 -31.87
N ALA A 34 6.05 -8.01 -30.75
CA ALA A 34 6.02 -8.79 -29.50
C ALA A 34 4.60 -8.97 -28.94
N ALA A 35 3.68 -8.05 -29.22
CA ALA A 35 2.29 -8.12 -28.80
C ALA A 35 1.43 -9.05 -29.70
N SER A 36 1.73 -9.15 -31.00
CA SER A 36 1.03 -10.08 -31.91
C SER A 36 1.42 -11.54 -31.67
N THR A 37 2.71 -11.83 -31.49
CA THR A 37 3.16 -13.23 -31.26
C THR A 37 2.59 -13.80 -29.94
N ALA A 38 2.39 -12.95 -28.92
CA ALA A 38 1.76 -13.33 -27.67
C ALA A 38 0.25 -13.63 -27.80
N ALA A 39 -0.42 -13.06 -28.81
CA ALA A 39 -1.83 -13.36 -29.10
C ALA A 39 -1.98 -14.67 -29.90
N GLU A 40 -1.08 -14.94 -30.85
CA GLU A 40 -1.09 -16.18 -31.63
C GLU A 40 -0.79 -17.42 -30.77
N LEU A 41 0.21 -17.35 -29.88
CA LEU A 41 0.52 -18.43 -28.92
C LEU A 41 -0.63 -18.74 -27.95
N LYS A 42 -1.55 -17.79 -27.71
CA LYS A 42 -2.75 -18.03 -26.90
C LYS A 42 -3.82 -18.80 -27.70
N ASN A 43 -4.00 -18.46 -28.98
CA ASN A 43 -4.96 -19.14 -29.85
C ASN A 43 -4.55 -20.59 -30.17
N GLU A 44 -3.25 -20.87 -30.33
CA GLU A 44 -2.76 -22.25 -30.51
C GLU A 44 -2.96 -23.11 -29.24
N ALA A 45 -2.81 -22.53 -28.05
CA ALA A 45 -3.04 -23.23 -26.79
C ALA A 45 -4.52 -23.60 -26.57
N GLU A 46 -5.46 -22.75 -26.99
CA GLU A 46 -6.90 -23.05 -26.95
C GLU A 46 -7.31 -24.10 -28.00
N HIS A 47 -6.67 -24.11 -29.18
CA HIS A 47 -6.89 -25.13 -30.21
C HIS A 47 -6.31 -26.52 -29.85
N ALA A 48 -5.19 -26.57 -29.12
CA ALA A 48 -4.52 -27.83 -28.75
C ALA A 48 -5.23 -28.63 -27.64
N LEU A 49 -6.15 -28.03 -26.87
CA LEU A 49 -6.84 -28.68 -25.75
C LEU A 49 -8.30 -29.08 -26.02
N GLY A 50 -8.82 -28.84 -27.23
CA GLY A 50 -10.06 -29.48 -27.70
C GLY A 50 -11.33 -29.14 -26.91
N LEU A 51 -11.36 -28.03 -26.15
CA LEU A 51 -12.60 -27.49 -25.57
C LEU A 51 -13.39 -26.67 -26.60
N GLY A 52 -13.66 -27.28 -27.75
CA GLY A 52 -14.54 -26.74 -28.78
C GLY A 52 -15.97 -26.64 -28.23
N SER A 53 -16.42 -25.41 -28.00
CA SER A 53 -17.78 -25.10 -27.60
C SER A 53 -18.75 -25.52 -28.70
N ARG A 54 -19.53 -26.58 -28.44
CA ARG A 54 -20.64 -26.96 -29.33
C ARG A 54 -21.62 -25.77 -29.44
N PRO A 55 -22.10 -25.41 -30.63
CA PRO A 55 -23.08 -24.35 -30.76
C PRO A 55 -24.35 -24.71 -29.99
N ARG A 56 -24.83 -23.79 -29.14
CA ARG A 56 -26.18 -23.91 -28.58
C ARG A 56 -27.18 -23.85 -29.74
N PRO A 57 -28.21 -24.71 -29.79
CA PRO A 57 -29.27 -24.58 -30.78
C PRO A 57 -30.01 -23.24 -30.60
N PRO A 58 -30.57 -22.65 -31.68
CA PRO A 58 -31.27 -21.38 -31.60
C PRO A 58 -32.50 -21.51 -30.68
N ILE A 59 -32.60 -20.62 -29.69
CA ILE A 59 -33.79 -20.53 -28.84
C ILE A 59 -34.90 -19.91 -29.68
N ALA A 60 -35.96 -20.69 -29.95
CA ALA A 60 -37.17 -20.19 -30.57
C ALA A 60 -37.85 -19.18 -29.63
N HIS A 61 -38.30 -18.05 -30.17
CA HIS A 61 -39.17 -17.12 -29.44
C HIS A 61 -40.56 -17.74 -29.28
N GLU A 62 -40.79 -18.45 -28.18
CA GLU A 62 -42.13 -18.91 -27.83
C GLU A 62 -42.92 -17.76 -27.17
N THR A 63 -43.73 -17.06 -27.97
CA THR A 63 -44.63 -16.02 -27.51
C THR A 63 -45.84 -16.61 -26.77
N LYS A 64 -45.64 -17.00 -25.51
CA LYS A 64 -46.72 -17.40 -24.62
C LYS A 64 -46.72 -16.57 -23.34
N LYS A 65 -47.72 -15.70 -23.24
CA LYS A 65 -48.01 -14.84 -22.09
C LYS A 65 -48.31 -15.71 -20.87
N LEU A 66 -47.38 -15.81 -19.90
CA LEU A 66 -47.70 -16.36 -18.58
C LEU A 66 -48.37 -15.28 -17.74
N GLU A 67 -49.67 -15.41 -17.55
CA GLU A 67 -50.38 -14.75 -16.46
C GLU A 67 -50.18 -15.61 -15.20
N LEU A 68 -49.31 -15.15 -14.29
CA LEU A 68 -49.28 -15.64 -12.91
C LEU A 68 -50.09 -14.68 -12.05
N GLU A 69 -51.24 -15.14 -11.57
CA GLU A 69 -51.92 -14.52 -10.44
C GLU A 69 -51.05 -14.69 -9.20
N ILE A 70 -50.67 -13.57 -8.57
CA ILE A 70 -49.99 -13.56 -7.27
C ILE A 70 -51.09 -13.52 -6.19
N PRO A 71 -51.26 -14.56 -5.36
CA PRO A 71 -52.20 -14.50 -4.26
C PRO A 71 -51.71 -13.49 -3.21
N VAL A 72 -52.53 -12.50 -2.90
CA VAL A 72 -52.26 -11.52 -1.84
C VAL A 72 -52.29 -12.21 -0.48
N ALA A 73 -51.12 -12.44 0.12
CA ALA A 73 -51.00 -12.96 1.48
C ALA A 73 -50.99 -11.80 2.50
N SER A 74 -52.19 -11.37 2.91
CA SER A 74 -52.37 -10.66 4.18
C SER A 74 -52.64 -11.66 5.33
N ILE A 75 -52.49 -11.16 6.56
CA ILE A 75 -52.91 -11.78 7.84
C ILE A 75 -51.86 -12.67 8.53
N THR A 76 -51.24 -12.06 9.55
CA THR A 76 -50.74 -12.61 10.83
C THR A 76 -50.86 -14.12 11.08
N GLN A 77 -49.74 -14.74 11.48
CA GLN A 77 -49.76 -15.95 12.30
C GLN A 77 -48.66 -15.91 13.38
N ALA A 78 -48.95 -16.49 14.55
CA ALA A 78 -48.16 -16.31 15.77
C ALA A 78 -46.89 -17.18 15.82
N LEU A 79 -45.92 -16.79 16.65
CA LEU A 79 -44.72 -17.57 16.93
C LEU A 79 -45.08 -18.99 17.41
N GLN A 80 -44.63 -20.00 16.66
CA GLN A 80 -44.53 -21.38 17.15
C GLN A 80 -43.10 -21.66 17.62
N THR A 81 -42.97 -22.15 18.85
CA THR A 81 -41.70 -22.60 19.43
C THR A 81 -41.27 -23.94 18.83
N PRO A 82 -39.98 -24.15 18.52
CA PRO A 82 -39.50 -25.43 17.98
C PRO A 82 -39.52 -26.56 19.03
N PRO A 83 -39.73 -27.83 18.61
CA PRO A 83 -39.77 -28.98 19.51
C PRO A 83 -38.35 -29.40 19.99
N PRO A 84 -38.25 -30.14 21.12
CA PRO A 84 -36.96 -30.46 21.75
C PRO A 84 -36.13 -31.49 20.95
N ILE A 85 -34.82 -31.24 20.87
CA ILE A 85 -33.86 -32.09 20.15
C ILE A 85 -33.57 -33.39 20.91
N ARG A 86 -33.56 -34.50 20.17
CA ARG A 86 -33.35 -35.87 20.67
C ARG A 86 -31.86 -36.17 20.86
N LYS A 87 -31.46 -36.74 22.00
CA LYS A 87 -30.06 -37.17 22.27
C LYS A 87 -29.63 -38.31 21.33
N ILE A 88 -28.40 -38.25 20.82
CA ILE A 88 -27.74 -39.31 20.04
C ILE A 88 -26.65 -39.99 20.92
N PRO A 89 -26.41 -41.31 20.83
CA PRO A 89 -25.50 -42.02 21.74
C PRO A 89 -24.00 -41.90 21.37
N THR A 90 -23.15 -41.98 22.39
CA THR A 90 -21.68 -41.97 22.30
C THR A 90 -21.12 -43.33 21.83
N PRO A 91 -20.12 -43.36 20.92
CA PRO A 91 -19.31 -44.56 20.64
C PRO A 91 -18.01 -44.59 21.49
N SER A 92 -17.61 -45.80 21.91
CA SER A 92 -16.39 -46.08 22.71
C SER A 92 -15.15 -46.29 21.82
N PRO A 93 -13.91 -46.15 22.34
CA PRO A 93 -12.68 -46.15 21.54
C PRO A 93 -12.06 -47.56 21.33
N PRO A 94 -11.33 -47.80 20.22
CA PRO A 94 -10.51 -48.99 20.02
C PRO A 94 -9.00 -48.78 20.25
N SER A 95 -8.36 -49.87 20.65
CA SER A 95 -6.97 -50.07 21.11
C SER A 95 -5.83 -49.62 20.17
N LEU A 96 -4.68 -49.34 20.80
CA LEU A 96 -3.34 -49.33 20.20
C LEU A 96 -2.93 -50.72 19.67
N ALA A 97 -2.10 -50.74 18.62
CA ALA A 97 -1.20 -51.84 18.26
C ALA A 97 -0.01 -51.31 17.41
N VAL A 98 1.17 -51.91 17.58
CA VAL A 98 2.45 -51.50 16.96
C VAL A 98 2.95 -52.62 16.04
N SER A 99 3.47 -52.31 14.84
CA SER A 99 4.46 -53.16 14.16
C SER A 99 5.26 -52.43 13.04
N GLU A 100 6.57 -52.43 13.27
CA GLU A 100 7.79 -52.38 12.43
C GLU A 100 7.78 -52.17 10.89
N HIS A 101 8.87 -51.53 10.42
CA HIS A 101 9.30 -51.38 9.02
C HIS A 101 9.97 -52.64 8.44
N PRO A 102 10.07 -52.74 7.10
CA PRO A 102 11.40 -52.64 6.49
C PRO A 102 11.49 -51.82 5.16
N GLN A 103 12.68 -51.27 4.92
CA GLN A 103 13.19 -50.67 3.67
C GLN A 103 14.18 -51.66 2.98
N PRO A 104 14.91 -51.35 1.86
CA PRO A 104 14.79 -50.29 0.84
C PRO A 104 14.94 -50.80 -0.63
N GLN A 105 14.91 -49.91 -1.64
CA GLN A 105 15.86 -49.93 -2.79
C GLN A 105 15.84 -48.63 -3.65
N HIS A 106 17.00 -48.23 -4.18
CA HIS A 106 17.26 -46.97 -4.91
C HIS A 106 17.77 -47.22 -6.35
N LYS A 107 17.45 -46.32 -7.32
CA LYS A 107 18.28 -45.88 -8.48
C LYS A 107 17.49 -44.87 -9.38
N PRO A 108 18.11 -44.12 -10.32
CA PRO A 108 18.99 -42.97 -10.08
C PRO A 108 18.54 -41.67 -10.82
N THR A 109 19.18 -40.53 -10.51
CA THR A 109 18.82 -39.18 -10.99
C THR A 109 19.43 -38.80 -12.35
N ILE A 110 18.74 -37.94 -13.13
CA ILE A 110 19.35 -37.04 -14.14
C ILE A 110 18.82 -35.61 -13.90
N PRO A 111 19.68 -34.57 -13.78
CA PRO A 111 19.26 -33.19 -13.49
C PRO A 111 19.42 -32.21 -14.66
N THR A 112 18.44 -31.32 -14.88
CA THR A 112 18.55 -30.15 -15.79
C THR A 112 17.45 -29.11 -15.47
N PRO A 113 17.53 -27.83 -15.93
CA PRO A 113 18.21 -26.78 -15.16
C PRO A 113 17.27 -25.67 -14.65
N ILE A 114 17.73 -24.94 -13.62
CA ILE A 114 16.97 -23.89 -12.94
C ILE A 114 16.99 -22.58 -13.74
N ARG A 115 15.80 -22.01 -14.03
CA ARG A 115 15.64 -20.57 -14.30
C ARG A 115 15.27 -19.85 -12.99
N PRO A 116 15.89 -18.71 -12.66
CA PRO A 116 15.54 -17.97 -11.45
C PRO A 116 14.23 -17.19 -11.65
N ASN A 117 13.21 -17.50 -10.87
CA ASN A 117 12.03 -16.66 -10.74
C ASN A 117 12.13 -15.91 -9.39
N PRO A 118 12.06 -14.58 -9.34
CA PRO A 118 11.93 -13.86 -8.08
C PRO A 118 10.54 -14.09 -7.48
N HIS A 119 10.43 -13.95 -6.15
CA HIS A 119 9.22 -14.18 -5.34
C HIS A 119 8.83 -15.65 -5.13
N VAL A 120 9.46 -16.28 -4.13
CA VAL A 120 8.88 -17.41 -3.40
C VAL A 120 9.09 -17.16 -1.90
N ASN A 121 8.01 -17.24 -1.12
CA ASN A 121 8.04 -17.17 0.34
C ASN A 121 8.86 -18.34 0.92
N PRO A 122 9.61 -18.17 2.02
CA PRO A 122 10.31 -19.29 2.65
C PRO A 122 9.30 -20.30 3.20
N ALA A 123 9.18 -21.45 2.54
CA ALA A 123 8.46 -22.60 3.06
C ALA A 123 9.19 -23.16 4.29
N ALA A 124 8.44 -23.65 5.27
CA ALA A 124 8.99 -24.15 6.53
C ALA A 124 9.93 -25.37 6.29
N PRO A 125 11.11 -25.41 6.92
CA PRO A 125 12.00 -26.56 6.86
C PRO A 125 11.50 -27.67 7.80
N ALA A 126 11.48 -28.91 7.30
CA ALA A 126 11.34 -30.10 8.13
C ALA A 126 12.63 -30.94 8.07
N ASN A 127 13.11 -31.30 9.26
CA ASN A 127 14.20 -32.23 9.58
C ASN A 127 15.67 -31.76 9.38
N ASP A 128 16.24 -31.35 10.51
CA ASP A 128 17.45 -31.96 11.09
C ASP A 128 18.77 -31.90 10.31
N LEU A 129 19.27 -30.67 10.17
CA LEU A 129 20.67 -30.38 10.50
C LEU A 129 20.70 -29.29 11.57
N VAL A 130 20.75 -29.70 12.85
CA VAL A 130 20.93 -28.79 14.00
C VAL A 130 22.36 -28.25 14.00
N LEU A 131 22.60 -27.23 13.17
CA LEU A 131 23.74 -26.34 13.37
C LEU A 131 23.37 -25.42 14.54
N SER A 132 23.60 -25.89 15.77
CA SER A 132 23.39 -25.15 17.01
C SER A 132 24.41 -24.01 17.16
N THR A 133 24.37 -23.03 16.28
CA THR A 133 24.81 -21.67 16.61
C THR A 133 23.66 -21.00 17.35
N SER A 134 23.56 -21.28 18.65
CA SER A 134 22.73 -20.50 19.57
C SER A 134 23.29 -19.08 19.64
N ILE A 135 22.88 -18.24 18.70
CA ILE A 135 23.13 -16.80 18.78
C ILE A 135 22.34 -16.34 20.00
N GLU A 136 23.04 -15.89 21.05
CA GLU A 136 22.40 -15.39 22.25
C GLU A 136 21.43 -14.25 21.89
N PRO A 137 20.22 -14.22 22.46
CA PRO A 137 19.28 -13.14 22.20
C PRO A 137 19.91 -11.79 22.55
N ILE A 138 19.77 -10.82 21.65
CA ILE A 138 20.23 -9.45 21.91
C ILE A 138 19.20 -8.81 22.85
N HIS A 139 19.65 -8.33 24.00
CA HIS A 139 18.81 -7.58 24.92
C HIS A 139 19.09 -6.08 24.80
N TRP A 140 18.03 -5.29 24.86
CA TRP A 140 18.08 -3.86 25.08
C TRP A 140 18.70 -3.57 26.44
N THR A 141 19.53 -2.54 26.49
CA THR A 141 20.11 -2.03 27.73
C THR A 141 19.98 -0.52 27.72
N LYS A 142 19.73 0.08 28.89
CA LYS A 142 19.59 1.52 29.00
C LYS A 142 20.92 2.21 28.70
N LEU A 143 21.00 2.84 27.54
CA LEU A 143 22.16 3.63 27.13
C LEU A 143 22.09 5.04 27.74
N PRO A 144 23.23 5.74 27.93
CA PRO A 144 23.23 7.16 28.24
C PRO A 144 22.53 7.96 27.13
N GLU A 145 21.57 8.81 27.51
CA GLU A 145 20.87 9.71 26.58
C GLU A 145 21.86 10.65 25.89
N LYS A 146 21.81 10.73 24.55
CA LYS A 146 22.65 11.66 23.78
C LYS A 146 22.17 13.09 23.90
N PHE A 147 20.86 13.23 23.92
CA PHE A 147 20.17 14.45 24.26
C PHE A 147 19.54 14.14 25.62
N PRO A 148 20.08 14.62 26.75
CA PRO A 148 19.43 14.54 28.06
C PRO A 148 18.50 15.75 28.29
N VAL A 149 17.36 15.58 28.98
CA VAL A 149 16.50 16.72 29.37
C VAL A 149 16.99 17.29 30.71
N PRO A 150 17.42 18.55 30.79
CA PRO A 150 17.73 19.17 32.08
C PRO A 150 16.51 19.19 33.00
N SER A 151 16.66 18.79 34.26
CA SER A 151 15.55 18.66 35.23
C SER A 151 14.74 19.94 35.45
N GLN A 152 15.35 21.12 35.23
CA GLN A 152 14.69 22.43 35.29
C GLN A 152 13.81 22.75 34.07
N SER A 153 14.02 22.07 32.95
CA SER A 153 13.26 22.23 31.69
C SER A 153 12.23 21.11 31.46
N LEU A 154 12.11 20.19 32.42
CA LEU A 154 11.17 19.08 32.40
C LEU A 154 9.74 19.60 32.66
N ILE A 155 8.85 19.40 31.69
CA ILE A 155 7.43 19.71 31.83
C ILE A 155 6.85 18.72 32.84
N LYS A 156 6.38 19.25 33.97
CA LYS A 156 5.85 18.45 35.08
C LYS A 156 4.36 18.15 34.88
N LEU A 157 3.91 17.04 35.44
CA LEU A 157 2.49 16.74 35.55
C LEU A 157 1.75 17.89 36.24
N PRO A 158 0.54 18.24 35.77
CA PRO A 158 -0.36 19.15 36.48
C PRO A 158 -0.66 18.65 37.90
N SER A 159 -0.38 19.48 38.89
CA SER A 159 -0.50 19.16 40.33
C SER A 159 -1.59 19.97 41.04
N ALA A 160 -2.40 20.73 40.29
CA ALA A 160 -3.57 21.39 40.84
C ALA A 160 -4.70 20.38 41.10
N LYS A 161 -5.74 20.82 41.79
CA LYS A 161 -6.95 19.98 41.94
C LYS A 161 -7.65 19.85 40.59
N PRO A 162 -8.25 18.69 40.28
CA PRO A 162 -9.12 18.54 39.12
C PRO A 162 -10.20 19.62 39.08
N ARG A 163 -10.52 20.09 37.87
CA ARG A 163 -11.62 21.02 37.66
C ARG A 163 -12.95 20.24 37.63
N PRO A 164 -14.08 20.85 38.04
CA PRO A 164 -15.40 20.25 37.84
C PRO A 164 -15.65 19.99 36.35
N ILE A 165 -15.74 18.72 35.98
CA ILE A 165 -16.11 18.26 34.63
C ILE A 165 -17.62 17.95 34.62
N PRO A 166 -18.39 18.35 33.58
CA PRO A 166 -19.79 18.00 33.46
C PRO A 166 -20.04 16.49 33.53
N LYS A 167 -21.21 16.08 34.05
CA LYS A 167 -21.60 14.65 34.08
C LYS A 167 -21.81 14.16 32.63
N ILE A 168 -21.10 13.11 32.25
CA ILE A 168 -21.12 12.51 30.91
C ILE A 168 -22.18 11.42 30.87
N GLN A 169 -22.16 10.54 31.89
CA GLN A 169 -23.01 9.37 31.99
C GLN A 169 -24.50 9.79 32.14
N PHE A 170 -25.39 9.15 31.40
CA PHE A 170 -26.83 9.30 31.61
C PHE A 170 -27.25 8.79 33.01
N ARG A 171 -28.38 9.28 33.53
CA ARG A 171 -28.92 8.82 34.83
C ARG A 171 -29.92 7.68 34.61
N PHE A 172 -29.40 6.47 34.58
CA PHE A 172 -30.19 5.24 34.41
C PHE A 172 -31.15 5.02 35.58
N GLY A 173 -32.37 4.60 35.27
CA GLY A 173 -33.37 4.18 36.25
C GLY A 173 -33.23 2.72 36.64
N PRO A 174 -34.06 2.21 37.59
CA PRO A 174 -34.10 0.79 37.91
C PRO A 174 -34.57 -0.04 36.71
N GLU A 175 -33.89 -1.15 36.46
CA GLU A 175 -34.23 -2.13 35.43
C GLU A 175 -35.30 -3.12 35.92
N ASP A 176 -36.26 -3.49 35.07
CA ASP A 176 -37.26 -4.51 35.40
C ASP A 176 -36.72 -5.94 35.26
N ALA A 177 -37.45 -6.91 35.81
CA ALA A 177 -37.00 -8.30 35.86
C ALA A 177 -36.87 -8.99 34.49
N ALA A 178 -37.67 -8.58 33.49
CA ALA A 178 -37.64 -9.16 32.15
C ALA A 178 -36.50 -8.55 31.32
N ALA A 179 -36.34 -7.23 31.36
CA ALA A 179 -35.20 -6.53 30.76
C ALA A 179 -33.87 -7.06 31.32
N LYS A 180 -33.78 -7.23 32.65
CA LYS A 180 -32.61 -7.82 33.30
C LYS A 180 -32.31 -9.24 32.85
N ALA A 181 -33.34 -10.09 32.68
CA ALA A 181 -33.17 -11.46 32.24
C ALA A 181 -32.66 -11.54 30.79
N ASP A 182 -33.21 -10.73 29.89
CA ASP A 182 -32.74 -10.61 28.50
C ASP A 182 -31.29 -10.08 28.43
N ARG A 183 -30.99 -9.01 29.17
CA ARG A 183 -29.64 -8.42 29.25
C ARG A 183 -28.60 -9.41 29.76
N LEU A 184 -28.91 -10.18 30.80
CA LEU A 184 -28.03 -11.24 31.31
C LEU A 184 -27.83 -12.39 30.31
N ALA A 185 -28.86 -12.74 29.53
CA ALA A 185 -28.72 -13.75 28.47
C ALA A 185 -27.82 -13.27 27.31
N LYS A 186 -27.89 -11.98 26.95
CA LYS A 186 -27.01 -11.35 25.96
C LYS A 186 -25.56 -11.33 26.45
N LEU A 187 -25.33 -10.93 27.70
CA LEU A 187 -24.02 -10.98 28.36
C LEU A 187 -23.41 -12.39 28.36
N ASP A 188 -24.19 -13.42 28.73
CA ASP A 188 -23.71 -14.80 28.75
C ASP A 188 -23.33 -15.29 27.33
N ARG A 189 -24.08 -14.91 26.30
CA ARG A 189 -23.72 -15.21 24.91
C ARG A 189 -22.42 -14.53 24.49
N ILE A 190 -22.25 -13.24 24.76
CA ILE A 190 -21.03 -12.48 24.44
C ILE A 190 -19.82 -13.09 25.17
N LYS A 191 -19.97 -13.35 26.48
CA LYS A 191 -18.94 -13.99 27.31
C LYS A 191 -18.62 -15.41 26.86
N THR A 192 -19.57 -16.15 26.29
CA THR A 192 -19.34 -17.47 25.68
C THR A 192 -18.47 -17.36 24.41
N VAL A 193 -18.71 -16.36 23.56
CA VAL A 193 -17.87 -16.09 22.37
C VAL A 193 -16.46 -15.64 22.78
N PHE A 194 -16.34 -14.79 23.80
CA PHE A 194 -15.06 -14.42 24.40
C PHE A 194 -14.31 -15.65 24.92
N LYS A 195 -14.95 -16.49 25.74
CA LYS A 195 -14.37 -17.73 26.27
C LYS A 195 -13.86 -18.67 25.20
N LYS A 196 -14.59 -18.83 24.09
CA LYS A 196 -14.17 -19.64 22.93
C LYS A 196 -12.85 -19.10 22.35
N SER A 197 -12.81 -17.80 22.05
CA SER A 197 -11.65 -17.13 21.47
C SER A 197 -10.44 -17.10 22.41
N TRP A 198 -10.66 -16.83 23.70
CA TRP A 198 -9.62 -16.89 24.74
C TRP A 198 -9.07 -18.31 24.94
N SER A 199 -9.94 -19.33 24.94
CA SER A 199 -9.51 -20.73 25.06
C SER A 199 -8.64 -21.15 23.87
N GLY A 200 -9.04 -20.78 22.65
CA GLY A 200 -8.23 -21.05 21.45
C GLY A 200 -6.90 -20.29 21.43
N TYR A 201 -6.88 -19.03 21.88
CA TYR A 201 -5.64 -18.28 22.03
C TYR A 201 -4.70 -18.98 23.03
N LYS A 202 -5.24 -19.36 24.20
CA LYS A 202 -4.48 -20.08 25.24
C LYS A 202 -3.99 -21.47 24.78
N GLU A 203 -4.73 -22.19 23.94
CA GLU A 203 -4.33 -23.51 23.44
C GLU A 203 -3.26 -23.43 22.34
N PHE A 204 -3.34 -22.46 21.42
CA PHE A 204 -2.55 -22.45 20.18
C PHE A 204 -1.58 -21.27 20.01
N ALA A 205 -1.70 -20.21 20.82
CA ALA A 205 -0.99 -18.94 20.63
C ALA A 205 -0.53 -18.26 21.94
N TRP A 206 -0.56 -18.94 23.10
CA TRP A 206 -0.27 -18.34 24.43
C TRP A 206 1.08 -17.62 24.56
N THR A 207 2.09 -18.05 23.79
CA THR A 207 3.44 -17.44 23.76
C THR A 207 3.65 -16.49 22.58
N HIS A 208 2.57 -16.18 21.85
CA HIS A 208 2.58 -15.42 20.59
C HIS A 208 1.58 -14.27 20.65
N ASP A 209 1.73 -13.31 19.74
CA ASP A 209 0.90 -12.11 19.76
C ASP A 209 -0.57 -12.43 19.47
N GLU A 210 -0.85 -13.21 18.42
CA GLU A 210 -2.21 -13.36 17.88
C GLU A 210 -2.51 -14.77 17.35
N LEU A 211 -3.79 -15.16 17.42
CA LEU A 211 -4.28 -16.48 17.03
C LEU A 211 -4.67 -16.53 15.55
N ARG A 212 -4.41 -17.66 14.91
CA ARG A 212 -5.02 -18.06 13.64
C ARG A 212 -6.10 -19.12 13.90
N PRO A 213 -7.39 -18.72 13.97
CA PRO A 213 -8.44 -19.45 14.67
C PRO A 213 -9.11 -20.55 13.83
N LEU A 214 -8.74 -20.72 12.55
CA LEU A 214 -9.09 -21.90 11.75
C LEU A 214 -7.97 -22.94 11.82
N SER A 215 -6.71 -22.53 11.63
CA SER A 215 -5.58 -23.45 11.53
C SER A 215 -4.99 -23.89 12.87
N GLY A 216 -5.27 -23.18 13.97
CA GLY A 216 -4.63 -23.43 15.27
C GLY A 216 -3.15 -23.06 15.23
N ARG A 217 -2.83 -21.96 14.53
CA ARG A 217 -1.48 -21.36 14.44
C ARG A 217 -1.50 -19.96 15.05
N PHE A 218 -0.44 -19.19 14.85
CA PHE A 218 -0.27 -17.85 15.37
C PHE A 218 0.38 -16.90 14.35
N LYS A 219 0.43 -15.61 14.67
CA LYS A 219 1.29 -14.60 14.05
C LYS A 219 1.85 -13.65 15.12
N ASP A 220 3.01 -13.05 14.85
CA ASP A 220 3.74 -12.16 15.79
C ASP A 220 4.05 -10.77 15.18
N PRO A 221 3.03 -9.94 14.84
CA PRO A 221 3.26 -8.60 14.31
C PRO A 221 3.79 -7.62 15.37
N PHE A 222 3.44 -7.79 16.64
CA PHE A 222 3.67 -6.84 17.72
C PHE A 222 4.83 -7.28 18.63
N ALA A 223 5.95 -7.59 17.99
CA ALA A 223 7.23 -7.96 18.59
C ALA A 223 7.31 -9.34 19.30
N GLY A 224 6.25 -10.16 19.28
CA GLY A 224 6.26 -11.48 19.93
C GLY A 224 6.20 -11.38 21.45
N TRP A 225 5.50 -10.37 21.97
CA TRP A 225 5.34 -10.09 23.39
C TRP A 225 3.96 -10.47 23.94
N ARG A 226 3.19 -11.27 23.19
CA ARG A 226 1.89 -11.81 23.60
C ARG A 226 0.79 -10.74 23.62
N ALA A 227 0.67 -9.94 22.56
CA ALA A 227 -0.34 -8.87 22.42
C ALA A 227 -1.73 -9.28 22.94
N THR A 228 -2.33 -10.35 22.41
CA THR A 228 -3.66 -10.82 22.82
C THR A 228 -3.74 -11.21 24.30
N LEU A 229 -2.65 -11.67 24.93
CA LEU A 229 -2.61 -11.93 26.36
C LEU A 229 -2.75 -10.64 27.16
N VAL A 230 -1.98 -9.60 26.79
CA VAL A 230 -1.91 -8.33 27.52
C VAL A 230 -3.16 -7.49 27.26
N ASP A 231 -3.60 -7.39 26.01
CA ASP A 231 -4.76 -6.59 25.61
C ASP A 231 -6.08 -7.16 26.17
N ALA A 232 -6.14 -8.47 26.42
CA ALA A 232 -7.31 -9.10 27.03
C ALA A 232 -7.38 -8.97 28.57
N LEU A 233 -6.32 -8.53 29.26
CA LEU A 233 -6.26 -8.54 30.74
C LEU A 233 -7.40 -7.76 31.39
N ASP A 234 -7.59 -6.50 30.99
CA ASP A 234 -8.67 -5.68 31.55
C ASP A 234 -10.06 -6.25 31.22
N THR A 235 -10.21 -6.89 30.07
CA THR A 235 -11.45 -7.50 29.59
C THR A 235 -11.80 -8.75 30.38
N LEU A 236 -10.82 -9.62 30.65
CA LEU A 236 -10.96 -10.74 31.58
C LEU A 236 -11.45 -10.25 32.95
N TRP A 237 -10.88 -9.15 33.44
CA TRP A 237 -11.32 -8.54 34.69
C TRP A 237 -12.75 -8.00 34.59
N ILE A 238 -13.09 -7.21 33.58
CA ILE A 238 -14.42 -6.61 33.36
C ILE A 238 -15.49 -7.70 33.24
N MET A 239 -15.25 -8.75 32.45
CA MET A 239 -16.17 -9.88 32.30
C MET A 239 -16.23 -10.80 33.52
N GLY A 240 -15.49 -10.52 34.60
CA GLY A 240 -15.48 -11.34 35.82
C GLY A 240 -14.83 -12.71 35.65
N MET A 241 -13.93 -12.89 34.68
CA MET A 241 -13.10 -14.07 34.47
C MET A 241 -11.81 -13.95 35.28
N LYS A 242 -11.96 -14.01 36.62
CA LYS A 242 -10.88 -13.68 37.57
C LYS A 242 -9.79 -14.74 37.62
N ASP A 243 -10.14 -16.01 37.47
CA ASP A 243 -9.17 -17.11 37.49
C ASP A 243 -8.28 -17.05 36.23
N GLU A 244 -8.89 -16.82 35.06
CA GLU A 244 -8.19 -16.62 33.80
C GLU A 244 -7.35 -15.32 33.80
N PHE A 245 -7.86 -14.24 34.41
CA PHE A 245 -7.09 -13.02 34.65
C PHE A 245 -5.85 -13.27 35.50
N GLU A 246 -5.99 -14.00 36.61
CA GLU A 246 -4.88 -14.29 37.51
C GLU A 246 -3.78 -15.13 36.86
N GLU A 247 -4.16 -16.05 35.97
CA GLU A 247 -3.23 -16.84 35.17
C GLU A 247 -2.50 -15.97 34.13
N ALA A 248 -3.23 -15.17 33.36
CA ALA A 248 -2.65 -14.25 32.39
C ALA A 248 -1.73 -13.22 33.07
N ALA A 249 -2.17 -12.60 34.16
CA ALA A 249 -1.39 -11.63 34.92
C ALA A 249 -0.10 -12.23 35.51
N LYS A 250 -0.05 -13.54 35.81
CA LYS A 250 1.20 -14.25 36.19
C LYS A 250 2.10 -14.47 34.96
N ALA A 251 1.53 -14.85 33.82
CA ALA A 251 2.27 -15.05 32.57
C ALA A 251 2.88 -13.75 32.00
N VAL A 252 2.38 -12.56 32.37
CA VAL A 252 3.02 -11.26 32.04
C VAL A 252 4.47 -11.19 32.58
N ASP A 253 4.78 -11.84 33.70
CA ASP A 253 6.15 -11.87 34.24
C ASP A 253 7.13 -12.74 33.40
N GLU A 254 6.61 -13.55 32.46
CA GLU A 254 7.42 -14.32 31.51
C GLU A 254 7.79 -13.52 30.24
N ILE A 255 7.15 -12.37 30.01
CA ILE A 255 7.44 -11.51 28.86
C ILE A 255 8.77 -10.78 29.12
N ASP A 256 9.66 -10.74 28.14
CA ASP A 256 10.88 -9.93 28.19
C ASP A 256 10.80 -8.79 27.16
N PHE A 257 10.48 -7.58 27.63
CA PHE A 257 10.38 -6.41 26.76
C PHE A 257 11.74 -5.88 26.27
N THR A 258 12.84 -6.45 26.75
CA THR A 258 14.19 -6.08 26.30
C THR A 258 14.61 -6.80 25.02
N THR A 259 13.92 -7.85 24.57
CA THR A 259 14.31 -8.60 23.37
C THR A 259 13.13 -8.91 22.46
N THR A 260 13.37 -8.97 21.14
CA THR A 260 12.36 -9.36 20.14
C THR A 260 13.05 -9.89 18.88
N PRO A 261 12.43 -10.83 18.12
CA PRO A 261 12.91 -11.18 16.77
C PRO A 261 12.91 -9.98 15.81
N ARG A 262 12.07 -8.96 16.02
CA ARG A 262 11.93 -7.81 15.11
C ARG A 262 13.20 -6.95 15.06
N ALA A 263 13.37 -6.23 13.95
CA ALA A 263 14.42 -5.22 13.80
C ALA A 263 14.07 -3.89 14.48
N ASP A 264 12.78 -3.64 14.66
CA ASP A 264 12.17 -2.41 15.13
C ASP A 264 10.98 -2.68 16.06
N ILE A 265 10.66 -1.71 16.92
CA ILE A 265 9.45 -1.67 17.74
C ILE A 265 8.51 -0.60 17.17
N PRO A 266 7.27 -0.94 16.76
CA PRO A 266 6.27 0.05 16.35
C PRO A 266 5.74 0.76 17.60
N LEU A 267 6.17 2.01 17.83
CA LEU A 267 5.95 2.75 19.07
C LEU A 267 4.48 2.95 19.40
N PHE A 268 3.67 3.33 18.41
CA PHE A 268 2.22 3.53 18.54
C PHE A 268 1.51 2.25 18.99
N GLU A 269 1.55 1.21 18.15
CA GLU A 269 0.96 -0.11 18.43
C GLU A 269 1.41 -0.66 19.79
N THR A 270 2.70 -0.52 20.13
CA THR A 270 3.23 -1.04 21.39
C THR A 270 2.74 -0.24 22.61
N THR A 271 2.49 1.06 22.42
CA THR A 271 2.00 1.94 23.48
C THR A 271 0.52 1.65 23.76
N ILE A 272 -0.32 1.72 22.73
CA ILE A 272 -1.78 1.60 22.89
C ILE A 272 -2.18 0.21 23.40
N ARG A 273 -1.54 -0.87 22.89
CA ARG A 273 -1.77 -2.27 23.25
C ARG A 273 -1.14 -2.61 24.61
N TYR A 274 0.19 -2.78 24.64
CA TYR A 274 0.86 -3.30 25.83
C TYR A 274 0.89 -2.31 27.00
N LEU A 275 1.31 -1.06 26.77
CA LEU A 275 1.38 -0.10 27.87
C LEU A 275 -0.04 0.26 28.35
N GLY A 276 -0.99 0.42 27.43
CA GLY A 276 -2.41 0.59 27.74
C GLY A 276 -3.00 -0.57 28.54
N GLY A 277 -2.94 -1.79 28.02
CA GLY A 277 -3.48 -2.99 28.65
C GLY A 277 -2.91 -3.27 30.04
N LEU A 278 -1.59 -3.12 30.23
CA LEU A 278 -0.96 -3.28 31.56
C LEU A 278 -1.44 -2.23 32.57
N LEU A 279 -1.55 -0.96 32.15
CA LEU A 279 -1.99 0.14 33.03
C LEU A 279 -3.47 0.04 33.37
N ALA A 280 -4.33 -0.28 32.40
CA ALA A 280 -5.76 -0.47 32.64
C ALA A 280 -6.03 -1.71 33.49
N ALA A 281 -5.38 -2.84 33.22
CA ALA A 281 -5.47 -4.04 34.06
C ALA A 281 -5.05 -3.77 35.51
N TYR A 282 -4.03 -2.94 35.73
CA TYR A 282 -3.64 -2.47 37.05
C TYR A 282 -4.71 -1.57 37.70
N ASP A 283 -5.29 -0.62 36.97
CA ASP A 283 -6.36 0.25 37.48
C ASP A 283 -7.66 -0.51 37.80
N VAL A 284 -8.22 -1.28 36.84
CA VAL A 284 -9.50 -2.00 37.04
C VAL A 284 -9.41 -3.07 38.13
N SER A 285 -8.23 -3.67 38.33
CA SER A 285 -7.98 -4.61 39.43
C SER A 285 -7.89 -3.95 40.81
N GLY A 286 -8.04 -2.63 40.89
CA GLY A 286 -7.94 -1.86 42.12
C GLY A 286 -6.49 -1.73 42.60
N LYS A 287 -5.53 -1.68 41.67
CA LYS A 287 -4.09 -1.46 41.92
C LYS A 287 -3.44 -2.55 42.78
N LYS A 288 -3.96 -3.79 42.67
CA LYS A 288 -3.52 -4.95 43.48
C LYS A 288 -2.34 -5.71 42.87
N TYR A 289 -2.24 -5.73 41.54
CA TYR A 289 -1.29 -6.57 40.80
C TYR A 289 -0.04 -5.75 40.41
N ASN A 290 0.84 -5.53 41.40
CA ASN A 290 2.04 -4.69 41.26
C ASN A 290 3.01 -5.16 40.16
N ASN A 291 2.94 -6.42 39.73
CA ASN A 291 3.74 -6.91 38.61
C ASN A 291 3.35 -6.22 37.29
N LEU A 292 2.06 -5.95 37.05
CA LEU A 292 1.58 -5.24 35.87
C LEU A 292 2.20 -3.83 35.77
N LEU A 293 2.17 -3.05 36.85
CA LEU A 293 2.79 -1.71 36.87
C LEU A 293 4.33 -1.79 36.73
N ARG A 294 4.99 -2.77 37.35
CA ARG A 294 6.43 -2.99 37.16
C ARG A 294 6.78 -3.28 35.69
N LYS A 295 6.00 -4.14 35.04
CA LYS A 295 6.18 -4.52 33.64
C LYS A 295 5.84 -3.38 32.67
N ALA A 296 4.86 -2.53 33.02
CA ALA A 296 4.58 -1.28 32.31
C ALA A 296 5.77 -0.29 32.38
N VAL A 297 6.39 -0.13 33.56
CA VAL A 297 7.60 0.70 33.73
C VAL A 297 8.79 0.13 32.94
N GLU A 298 8.99 -1.20 32.95
CA GLU A 298 10.05 -1.86 32.18
C GLU A 298 9.91 -1.57 30.67
N LEU A 299 8.71 -1.77 30.12
CA LEU A 299 8.41 -1.45 28.73
C LEU A 299 8.61 0.04 28.43
N ALA A 300 8.13 0.92 29.30
CA ALA A 300 8.21 2.37 29.09
C ALA A 300 9.66 2.90 29.06
N GLU A 301 10.60 2.28 29.78
CA GLU A 301 12.03 2.63 29.66
C GLU A 301 12.61 2.27 28.28
N VAL A 302 12.13 1.20 27.66
CA VAL A 302 12.47 0.84 26.26
C VAL A 302 11.84 1.86 25.30
N LEU A 303 10.55 2.15 25.46
CA LEU A 303 9.80 3.04 24.56
C LEU A 303 10.26 4.50 24.63
N ILE A 304 10.51 5.06 25.82
CA ILE A 304 10.97 6.45 25.97
C ILE A 304 12.34 6.68 25.30
N SER A 305 13.13 5.63 25.09
CA SER A 305 14.40 5.71 24.34
C SER A 305 14.22 6.09 22.86
N ALA A 306 13.01 5.98 22.30
CA ALA A 306 12.65 6.50 20.99
C ALA A 306 12.66 8.04 20.92
N PHE A 307 12.52 8.73 22.06
CA PHE A 307 12.48 10.19 22.22
C PHE A 307 13.86 10.83 22.49
N ASP A 308 14.95 10.05 22.48
CA ASP A 308 16.33 10.55 22.49
C ASP A 308 16.70 11.10 21.10
N THR A 309 16.09 12.23 20.76
CA THR A 309 16.25 13.02 19.53
C THR A 309 16.46 14.50 19.88
N PRO A 310 17.08 15.32 19.01
CA PRO A 310 17.37 16.73 19.30
C PRO A 310 16.15 17.56 19.74
N ASN A 311 14.98 17.29 19.16
CA ASN A 311 13.73 18.01 19.39
C ASN A 311 12.69 17.22 20.22
N ARG A 312 13.07 16.07 20.79
CA ARG A 312 12.18 15.17 21.56
C ARG A 312 11.03 14.53 20.80
N MET A 313 10.99 14.65 19.49
CA MET A 313 10.00 13.93 18.69
C MET A 313 10.45 12.49 18.50
N PRO A 314 9.57 11.49 18.67
CA PRO A 314 9.98 10.10 18.69
C PRO A 314 10.36 9.55 17.31
N LYS A 315 11.13 8.46 17.31
CA LYS A 315 11.13 7.50 16.19
C LYS A 315 9.92 6.56 16.34
N THR A 316 8.94 6.67 15.45
CA THR A 316 7.73 5.83 15.50
C THR A 316 7.99 4.35 15.21
N TYR A 317 9.07 4.04 14.48
CA TYR A 317 9.63 2.68 14.37
C TYR A 317 11.02 2.69 15.01
N TYR A 318 11.13 2.19 16.24
CA TYR A 318 12.32 2.31 17.07
C TYR A 318 13.28 1.13 16.85
N SER A 319 14.44 1.42 16.24
CA SER A 319 15.55 0.46 16.10
C SER A 319 16.28 0.26 17.44
N TRP A 320 15.69 -0.58 18.30
CA TRP A 320 16.03 -0.77 19.72
C TRP A 320 17.39 -1.41 20.00
N ARG A 321 17.95 -2.19 19.07
CA ARG A 321 19.19 -2.96 19.32
C ARG A 321 20.37 -2.00 19.62
N PRO A 322 21.25 -2.29 20.61
CA PRO A 322 22.26 -1.34 21.09
C PRO A 322 23.15 -0.71 20.00
N GLN A 323 23.50 -1.44 18.95
CA GLN A 323 24.29 -0.93 17.81
C GLN A 323 23.58 0.16 16.97
N PHE A 324 22.26 0.25 17.04
CA PHE A 324 21.45 1.30 16.39
C PHE A 324 20.99 2.35 17.41
N ALA A 325 20.55 1.91 18.60
CA ALA A 325 20.16 2.80 19.70
C ALA A 325 21.31 3.68 20.22
N SER A 326 22.57 3.28 20.03
CA SER A 326 23.76 4.09 20.33
C SER A 326 24.11 5.13 19.25
N GLN A 327 23.35 5.22 18.15
CA GLN A 327 23.58 6.22 17.08
C GLN A 327 22.74 7.48 17.33
N GLY A 328 23.21 8.62 16.82
CA GLY A 328 22.42 9.86 16.85
C GLY A 328 21.21 9.72 15.93
N ARG A 329 20.04 10.11 16.39
CA ARG A 329 18.77 9.96 15.65
C ARG A 329 17.94 11.23 15.72
N ARG A 330 17.11 11.43 14.71
CA ARG A 330 16.09 12.50 14.60
C ARG A 330 14.77 11.86 14.16
N ALA A 331 13.64 12.46 14.55
CA ALA A 331 12.33 12.06 14.04
C ALA A 331 12.26 12.13 12.50
N SER A 332 11.27 11.47 11.90
CA SER A 332 11.10 11.44 10.45
C SER A 332 10.58 12.79 9.92
N THR A 333 10.97 13.14 8.69
CA THR A 333 10.35 14.24 7.93
C THR A 333 8.97 13.87 7.35
N ARG A 334 8.57 12.61 7.54
CA ARG A 334 7.22 12.09 7.26
C ARG A 334 6.83 11.13 8.38
N VAL A 335 5.99 11.61 9.29
CA VAL A 335 5.39 10.87 10.40
C VAL A 335 3.89 10.82 10.20
N VAL A 336 3.27 9.67 10.49
CA VAL A 336 1.82 9.52 10.56
C VAL A 336 1.30 10.26 11.80
N LEU A 337 0.29 11.12 11.65
CA LEU A 337 -0.21 11.96 12.74
C LEU A 337 -0.61 11.13 13.98
N ALA A 338 -1.42 10.08 13.79
CA ALA A 338 -1.84 9.17 14.84
C ALA A 338 -0.68 8.48 15.58
N GLU A 339 0.44 8.17 14.90
CA GLU A 339 1.57 7.47 15.53
C GLU A 339 2.27 8.29 16.63
N ILE A 340 2.02 9.61 16.68
CA ILE A 340 2.57 10.51 17.72
C ILE A 340 1.49 11.22 18.55
N GLY A 341 0.31 11.50 17.99
CA GLY A 341 -0.81 12.09 18.72
C GLY A 341 -1.42 11.15 19.76
N SER A 342 -1.29 9.85 19.54
CA SER A 342 -1.97 8.79 20.30
C SER A 342 -1.06 8.06 21.29
N LEU A 343 -0.10 8.78 21.87
CA LEU A 343 0.81 8.29 22.92
C LEU A 343 0.53 8.93 24.29
N SER A 344 -0.29 9.98 24.34
CA SER A 344 -0.39 10.86 25.51
C SER A 344 -1.01 10.16 26.72
N MET A 345 -2.13 9.48 26.55
CA MET A 345 -2.88 8.92 27.68
C MET A 345 -2.09 7.87 28.47
N GLU A 346 -1.37 6.98 27.80
CA GLU A 346 -0.61 5.89 28.41
C GLU A 346 0.58 6.43 29.20
N PHE A 347 1.36 7.32 28.57
CA PHE A 347 2.51 7.95 29.22
C PHE A 347 2.08 8.92 30.33
N THR A 348 0.97 9.64 30.18
CA THR A 348 0.34 10.43 31.26
C THR A 348 -0.09 9.53 32.40
N ARG A 349 -0.80 8.43 32.15
CA ARG A 349 -1.27 7.53 33.22
C ARG A 349 -0.10 6.88 33.94
N LEU A 350 0.93 6.45 33.21
CA LEU A 350 2.16 5.95 33.81
C LEU A 350 2.84 7.02 34.69
N ALA A 351 2.94 8.27 34.22
CA ALA A 351 3.47 9.37 35.01
C ALA A 351 2.65 9.60 36.30
N GLN A 352 1.32 9.52 36.23
CA GLN A 352 0.42 9.70 37.38
C GLN A 352 0.61 8.59 38.43
N LEU A 353 0.83 7.34 38.00
CA LEU A 353 1.00 6.20 38.89
C LEU A 353 2.42 6.07 39.48
N THR A 354 3.43 6.55 38.76
CA THR A 354 4.85 6.45 39.16
C THR A 354 5.40 7.72 39.82
N GLY A 355 4.82 8.88 39.52
CA GLY A 355 5.39 10.20 39.85
C GLY A 355 6.50 10.67 38.90
N GLU A 356 6.89 9.86 37.92
CA GLU A 356 8.01 10.13 37.01
C GLU A 356 7.60 11.08 35.88
N HIS A 357 7.86 12.38 36.07
CA HIS A 357 7.48 13.44 35.12
C HIS A 357 8.04 13.29 33.71
N LYS A 358 9.12 12.52 33.49
CA LYS A 358 9.72 12.29 32.16
C LYS A 358 8.75 11.67 31.14
N TYR A 359 7.83 10.83 31.59
CA TYR A 359 6.84 10.21 30.70
C TYR A 359 5.83 11.26 30.20
N TYR A 360 5.39 12.16 31.09
CA TYR A 360 4.53 13.29 30.72
C TYR A 360 5.25 14.34 29.87
N ASP A 361 6.51 14.65 30.18
CA ASP A 361 7.34 15.59 29.39
C ASP A 361 7.46 15.17 27.92
N ALA A 362 7.68 13.87 27.68
CA ALA A 362 7.80 13.31 26.34
C ALA A 362 6.57 13.59 25.47
N ILE A 363 5.36 13.42 26.02
CA ILE A 363 4.11 13.62 25.27
C ILE A 363 3.65 15.08 25.26
N ALA A 364 3.93 15.85 26.31
CA ALA A 364 3.52 17.25 26.38
C ALA A 364 4.23 18.09 25.31
N ARG A 365 5.49 17.74 24.99
CA ARG A 365 6.23 18.36 23.87
C ARG A 365 5.61 18.08 22.51
N ILE A 366 5.03 16.89 22.29
CA ILE A 366 4.29 16.59 21.06
C ILE A 366 3.05 17.48 21.01
N THR A 367 2.30 17.54 22.11
CA THR A 367 1.10 18.38 22.25
C THR A 367 1.38 19.86 21.99
N ASP A 368 2.49 20.40 22.53
CA ASP A 368 2.93 21.78 22.29
C ASP A 368 3.20 22.04 20.78
N ASN A 369 3.80 21.08 20.08
CA ASN A 369 4.06 21.19 18.63
C ASN A 369 2.78 21.05 17.79
N LEU A 370 1.83 20.20 18.21
CA LEU A 370 0.52 20.10 17.57
C LEU A 370 -0.26 21.42 17.70
N GLU A 371 -0.35 21.98 18.91
CA GLU A 371 -1.02 23.26 19.20
C GLU A 371 -0.42 24.41 18.36
N GLU A 372 0.92 24.49 18.27
CA GLU A 372 1.59 25.52 17.46
C GLU A 372 1.34 25.36 15.95
N PHE A 373 1.25 24.11 15.47
CA PHE A 373 1.09 23.80 14.04
C PHE A 373 -0.35 23.91 13.56
N GLN A 374 -1.35 23.70 14.44
CA GLN A 374 -2.77 23.59 14.08
C GLN A 374 -3.31 24.75 13.21
N ASN A 375 -2.87 25.99 13.49
CA ASN A 375 -3.29 27.19 12.74
C ASN A 375 -2.38 27.54 11.56
N LYS A 376 -1.36 26.70 11.29
CA LYS A 376 -0.35 26.88 10.22
C LYS A 376 -0.44 25.82 9.12
N THR A 377 -1.37 24.87 9.24
CA THR A 377 -1.62 23.82 8.25
C THR A 377 -2.35 24.38 7.02
N LYS A 378 -2.50 23.58 5.97
CA LYS A 378 -3.28 23.97 4.78
C LYS A 378 -4.79 23.99 5.03
N LEU A 379 -5.26 23.42 6.14
CA LEU A 379 -6.63 23.50 6.65
C LEU A 379 -6.60 23.94 8.13
N PRO A 380 -6.45 25.24 8.42
CA PRO A 380 -6.27 25.74 9.79
C PRO A 380 -7.36 25.23 10.74
N GLY A 381 -6.94 24.63 11.85
CA GLY A 381 -7.82 23.93 12.79
C GLY A 381 -7.69 22.41 12.73
N MET A 382 -7.19 21.83 11.64
CA MET A 382 -6.89 20.40 11.50
C MET A 382 -5.43 20.16 11.10
N TRP A 383 -4.96 18.92 11.30
CA TRP A 383 -3.65 18.46 10.85
C TRP A 383 -3.76 17.44 9.71
N PRO A 384 -2.82 17.45 8.75
CA PRO A 384 -2.78 16.45 7.68
C PRO A 384 -2.39 15.07 8.22
N THR A 385 -2.76 14.01 7.50
CA THR A 385 -2.42 12.62 7.86
C THR A 385 -0.91 12.36 8.00
N TYR A 386 -0.08 13.18 7.34
CA TYR A 386 1.38 13.15 7.47
C TYR A 386 1.97 14.54 7.77
N LEU A 387 2.85 14.62 8.77
CA LEU A 387 3.61 15.83 9.12
C LEU A 387 5.12 15.58 9.20
N ASP A 388 5.91 16.65 9.10
CA ASP A 388 7.34 16.64 9.39
C ASP A 388 7.55 16.87 10.89
N ALA A 389 8.00 15.82 11.59
CA ALA A 389 8.30 15.86 13.02
C ALA A 389 9.81 16.03 13.30
N SER A 390 10.65 16.14 12.26
CA SER A 390 12.11 16.20 12.39
C SER A 390 12.59 17.46 13.11
N GLY A 391 11.77 18.51 13.11
CA GLY A 391 12.04 19.83 13.67
C GLY A 391 13.18 20.56 12.96
N CYS A 392 13.45 20.21 11.70
CA CYS A 392 14.66 20.59 10.99
C CYS A 392 14.38 21.20 9.62
N GLY A 393 14.33 22.52 9.55
CA GLY A 393 14.23 23.24 8.29
C GLY A 393 15.53 23.19 7.50
N THR A 394 15.44 22.80 6.22
CA THR A 394 16.50 23.07 5.25
C THR A 394 16.59 24.57 4.97
N VAL A 395 17.81 25.12 4.94
CA VAL A 395 18.02 26.49 4.48
C VAL A 395 17.85 26.51 2.96
N TYR A 396 16.66 26.91 2.50
CA TYR A 396 16.50 27.30 1.11
C TYR A 396 17.16 28.67 0.93
N VAL A 397 18.36 28.69 0.35
CA VAL A 397 18.95 29.93 -0.13
C VAL A 397 18.21 30.27 -1.42
N ASP A 398 17.34 31.28 -1.36
CA ASP A 398 16.80 31.88 -2.57
C ASP A 398 17.97 32.25 -3.47
N ALA A 399 17.99 31.73 -4.70
CA ALA A 399 18.96 32.17 -5.68
C ALA A 399 18.82 33.70 -5.79
N PRO A 400 19.91 34.47 -5.59
CA PRO A 400 19.81 35.93 -5.54
C PRO A 400 19.08 36.38 -6.80
N PRO A 401 18.07 37.27 -6.68
CA PRO A 401 17.23 37.65 -7.80
C PRO A 401 18.14 38.10 -8.93
N GLN A 402 18.17 37.33 -10.03
CA GLN A 402 19.02 37.67 -11.15
C GLN A 402 18.65 39.08 -11.56
N ALA A 403 19.61 39.99 -11.42
CA ALA A 403 19.39 41.38 -11.82
C ALA A 403 18.90 41.35 -13.26
N PRO A 404 17.72 41.96 -13.57
CA PRO A 404 17.22 41.93 -14.93
C PRO A 404 18.31 42.48 -15.84
N LEU A 405 18.56 41.81 -16.96
CA LEU A 405 19.53 42.21 -17.98
C LEU A 405 19.10 43.55 -18.62
N LYS A 406 19.30 44.64 -17.87
CA LYS A 406 19.08 46.02 -18.29
C LYS A 406 20.34 46.52 -18.97
N GLY A 407 20.24 46.81 -20.26
CA GLY A 407 21.24 47.58 -20.99
C GLY A 407 22.09 46.83 -22.01
N ILE A 408 21.49 46.05 -22.91
CA ILE A 408 22.09 45.73 -24.23
C ILE A 408 21.13 46.03 -25.41
N PHE A 409 19.83 46.28 -25.16
CA PHE A 409 18.83 46.59 -26.19
C PHE A 409 18.11 47.92 -25.92
N ASP A 410 18.88 49.01 -25.87
CA ASP A 410 18.36 50.38 -26.06
C ASP A 410 19.44 51.21 -26.77
N ALA A 411 19.52 51.00 -28.09
CA ALA A 411 20.33 51.79 -29.03
C ALA A 411 19.64 51.80 -30.40
N THR A 412 18.53 52.54 -30.48
CA THR A 412 18.07 53.08 -31.76
C THR A 412 19.16 54.01 -32.32
N ASP A 413 19.40 53.94 -33.63
CA ASP A 413 20.41 54.70 -34.40
C ASP A 413 21.87 54.20 -34.41
N ALA A 414 22.09 53.03 -35.03
CA ALA A 414 23.34 52.72 -35.76
C ALA A 414 23.06 51.75 -36.94
N PRO A 415 23.76 51.87 -38.09
CA PRO A 415 23.35 51.21 -39.33
C PRO A 415 23.70 49.71 -39.38
N SER A 416 22.83 48.94 -40.03
CA SER A 416 22.98 47.49 -40.25
C SER A 416 24.26 47.15 -41.05
N PRO A 417 25.21 46.37 -40.51
CA PRO A 417 26.33 45.85 -41.27
C PRO A 417 25.92 44.60 -42.06
N THR A 418 26.02 44.70 -43.37
CA THR A 418 25.86 43.60 -44.33
C THR A 418 26.73 42.38 -44.00
N LEU A 419 26.22 41.19 -44.33
CA LEU A 419 27.01 39.96 -44.43
C LEU A 419 28.23 40.17 -45.34
N HIS A 420 29.43 40.03 -44.78
CA HIS A 420 30.64 39.75 -45.56
C HIS A 420 31.21 38.40 -45.14
N LEU A 421 31.10 37.44 -46.07
CA LEU A 421 31.80 36.17 -46.03
C LEU A 421 33.32 36.39 -46.17
N SER A 422 34.14 35.47 -45.65
CA SER A 422 35.56 35.47 -45.93
C SER A 422 35.84 35.30 -47.43
N PRO A 423 36.96 35.82 -47.98
CA PRO A 423 37.24 35.77 -49.43
C PRO A 423 37.31 34.37 -50.03
N GLU A 424 37.55 33.36 -49.19
CA GLU A 424 37.62 31.95 -49.55
C GLU A 424 36.58 31.18 -48.72
N GLY A 425 35.41 30.95 -49.30
CA GLY A 425 34.31 30.28 -48.59
C GLY A 425 34.59 28.78 -48.36
N LYS A 426 34.77 28.36 -47.10
CA LYS A 426 34.66 26.95 -46.63
C LYS A 426 34.61 26.84 -45.10
N LYS A 427 33.56 26.15 -44.60
CA LYS A 427 33.37 25.55 -43.25
C LYS A 427 33.25 26.47 -42.01
N TYR A 428 32.31 26.08 -41.14
CA TYR A 428 32.22 26.50 -39.73
C TYR A 428 33.46 26.05 -38.93
N VAL A 429 33.90 26.86 -37.96
CA VAL A 429 34.95 26.52 -36.99
C VAL A 429 34.31 26.29 -35.61
N PRO A 430 34.31 25.05 -35.08
CA PRO A 430 33.90 24.79 -33.69
C PRO A 430 34.93 25.33 -32.70
N LEU A 431 34.46 25.86 -31.57
CA LEU A 431 35.30 26.16 -30.41
C LEU A 431 35.91 24.86 -29.86
N LYS A 432 37.23 24.84 -29.65
CA LYS A 432 37.92 23.70 -29.05
C LYS A 432 37.59 23.59 -27.56
N LEU A 433 36.86 22.54 -27.19
CA LEU A 433 36.88 21.99 -25.84
C LEU A 433 38.21 21.23 -25.61
N PRO A 434 38.74 21.18 -24.37
CA PRO A 434 39.90 20.34 -24.05
C PRO A 434 39.52 18.85 -24.05
N ASP A 435 40.46 18.00 -24.48
CA ASP A 435 40.24 16.55 -24.64
C ASP A 435 40.09 15.84 -23.27
N PRO A 436 39.18 14.85 -23.14
CA PRO A 436 39.01 14.09 -21.90
C PRO A 436 40.18 13.12 -21.65
N ILE A 437 40.60 13.03 -20.39
CA ILE A 437 41.72 12.16 -19.95
C ILE A 437 41.22 10.73 -19.76
N VAL A 438 41.92 9.75 -20.35
CA VAL A 438 41.64 8.32 -20.20
C VAL A 438 42.86 7.62 -19.60
N LEU A 439 42.65 6.79 -18.58
CA LEU A 439 43.68 5.93 -17.99
C LEU A 439 43.62 4.55 -18.67
N VAL A 440 44.69 4.17 -19.37
CA VAL A 440 44.86 2.85 -19.98
C VAL A 440 46.16 2.22 -19.43
N PRO A 441 46.15 0.95 -18.99
CA PRO A 441 47.38 0.20 -18.71
C PRO A 441 47.95 -0.36 -20.02
N ASP A 442 49.20 -0.04 -20.35
CA ASP A 442 49.84 -0.45 -21.62
C ASP A 442 50.40 -1.89 -21.57
N GLY A 443 50.12 -2.71 -22.60
CA GLY A 443 50.73 -4.03 -22.78
C GLY A 443 49.99 -5.03 -23.70
N GLU A 444 50.23 -4.96 -25.01
CA GLU A 444 49.83 -5.95 -26.03
C GLU A 444 50.94 -7.02 -26.24
N SER A 445 50.78 -8.22 -26.84
CA SER A 445 49.67 -9.13 -27.26
C SER A 445 50.31 -10.35 -27.97
N PRO A 446 49.62 -11.45 -28.40
CA PRO A 446 48.32 -12.02 -28.02
C PRO A 446 48.36 -13.53 -27.61
N THR A 447 47.28 -14.06 -27.03
CA THR A 447 47.01 -15.51 -26.76
C THR A 447 47.93 -16.20 -25.72
N PRO A 448 47.63 -17.43 -25.27
CA PRO A 448 46.66 -17.62 -24.20
C PRO A 448 47.25 -18.36 -23.00
N VAL A 449 46.95 -17.91 -21.77
CA VAL A 449 46.78 -18.78 -20.59
C VAL A 449 46.12 -17.95 -19.49
N ALA A 450 45.14 -18.54 -18.81
CA ALA A 450 44.49 -17.92 -17.68
C ALA A 450 45.31 -18.10 -16.38
N GLN A 451 44.98 -17.33 -15.35
CA GLN A 451 45.35 -17.60 -13.94
C GLN A 451 46.85 -17.54 -13.59
N GLN A 452 47.40 -16.34 -13.34
CA GLN A 452 48.35 -16.17 -12.22
C GLN A 452 48.61 -14.73 -11.72
N GLU A 453 48.37 -13.66 -12.50
CA GLU A 453 48.86 -12.32 -12.11
C GLU A 453 47.93 -11.47 -11.23
N GLU A 454 46.70 -11.93 -10.92
CA GLU A 454 45.81 -11.21 -9.98
C GLU A 454 46.28 -11.28 -8.50
N ALA A 455 47.41 -11.96 -8.23
CA ALA A 455 48.01 -12.09 -6.91
C ALA A 455 49.09 -11.02 -6.59
N ALA A 456 49.62 -10.28 -7.58
CA ALA A 456 50.76 -9.39 -7.39
C ALA A 456 50.40 -7.97 -6.91
N LEU A 457 49.23 -7.44 -7.29
CA LEU A 457 48.77 -6.09 -6.92
C LEU A 457 48.16 -5.97 -5.52
N ALA A 458 48.15 -7.06 -4.74
CA ALA A 458 47.77 -7.06 -3.33
C ALA A 458 48.91 -6.68 -2.37
N GLN A 459 50.13 -6.45 -2.90
CA GLN A 459 51.31 -6.07 -2.13
C GLN A 459 51.78 -4.68 -2.59
N GLY A 460 51.57 -3.67 -1.75
CA GLY A 460 51.79 -2.28 -2.12
C GLY A 460 53.26 -1.98 -2.41
N ASN A 461 53.56 -1.62 -3.65
CA ASN A 461 54.77 -0.88 -4.03
C ASN A 461 54.67 -0.31 -5.45
N VAL A 462 55.68 0.46 -5.84
CA VAL A 462 55.94 1.01 -7.19
C VAL A 462 55.17 2.29 -7.53
N GLU A 463 55.74 3.40 -7.04
CA GLU A 463 56.01 4.54 -7.93
C GLU A 463 56.73 4.04 -9.20
N LYS A 464 56.12 4.15 -10.38
CA LYS A 464 56.72 4.23 -11.74
C LYS A 464 55.67 3.89 -12.82
N GLY A 465 54.84 4.87 -13.16
CA GLY A 465 54.13 4.92 -14.43
C GLY A 465 54.39 6.29 -15.07
N GLU A 466 54.89 6.31 -16.31
CA GLU A 466 55.04 7.56 -17.07
C GLU A 466 53.68 8.01 -17.59
N ILE A 467 53.30 9.27 -17.34
CA ILE A 467 52.08 9.84 -17.91
C ILE A 467 52.41 10.33 -19.33
N ARG A 468 51.61 9.95 -20.33
CA ARG A 468 51.77 10.39 -21.73
C ARG A 468 50.51 11.09 -22.22
N ASN A 469 50.67 12.01 -23.18
CA ASN A 469 49.55 12.60 -23.90
C ASN A 469 49.03 11.67 -25.01
N TRP A 470 47.87 11.99 -25.60
CA TRP A 470 47.27 11.22 -26.71
C TRP A 470 48.16 11.08 -27.96
N LYS A 471 49.25 11.86 -28.08
CA LYS A 471 50.25 11.73 -29.15
C LYS A 471 51.47 10.88 -28.73
N GLY A 472 51.37 10.15 -27.61
CA GLY A 472 52.42 9.26 -27.10
C GLY A 472 53.61 9.97 -26.44
N GLN A 473 53.54 11.29 -26.22
CA GLN A 473 54.64 12.09 -25.66
C GLN A 473 54.59 12.09 -24.12
N PRO A 474 55.71 11.87 -23.41
CA PRO A 474 55.74 11.92 -21.95
C PRO A 474 55.48 13.34 -21.42
N LEU A 475 54.69 13.41 -20.36
CA LEU A 475 54.35 14.62 -19.62
C LEU A 475 55.14 14.64 -18.31
N ASP A 476 55.91 15.70 -18.11
CA ASP A 476 56.84 15.80 -16.98
C ASP A 476 56.09 16.10 -15.67
N ARG A 477 56.55 15.51 -14.56
CA ARG A 477 55.77 15.35 -13.31
C ARG A 477 55.78 16.61 -12.42
N ARG A 478 55.74 17.81 -13.02
CA ARG A 478 55.70 19.12 -12.33
C ARG A 478 54.78 20.11 -13.04
N GLN A 479 53.48 19.93 -12.90
CA GLN A 479 52.48 20.96 -13.24
C GLN A 479 51.19 20.94 -12.40
N LEU A 480 51.17 20.18 -11.28
CA LEU A 480 50.03 20.14 -10.34
C LEU A 480 50.44 20.20 -8.85
N ASP A 481 51.72 20.38 -8.54
CA ASP A 481 52.17 20.64 -7.16
C ASP A 481 52.22 22.15 -6.91
N ILE A 482 51.29 22.66 -6.09
CA ILE A 482 51.43 23.98 -5.46
C ILE A 482 52.14 23.76 -4.13
N ASP A 483 53.41 24.17 -4.05
CA ASP A 483 54.21 24.14 -2.82
C ASP A 483 53.69 25.20 -1.83
N PRO A 484 53.20 24.83 -0.63
CA PRO A 484 52.69 25.78 0.36
C PRO A 484 53.72 26.78 0.88
N ASN A 485 55.03 26.55 0.65
CA ASN A 485 56.12 27.38 1.18
C ASN A 485 56.68 28.42 0.17
N GLN A 486 56.06 28.60 -1.00
CA GLN A 486 56.50 29.61 -2.00
C GLN A 486 55.64 30.89 -2.09
N ILE A 487 54.94 31.27 -1.01
CA ILE A 487 54.44 32.66 -0.84
C ILE A 487 55.10 33.27 0.41
N SER A 488 56.41 33.49 0.33
CA SER A 488 57.20 34.20 1.34
C SER A 488 58.52 34.71 0.76
N GLU A 489 58.47 35.74 -0.09
CA GLU A 489 59.47 36.82 -0.16
C GLU A 489 59.02 37.95 -1.11
N VAL A 490 58.24 38.90 -0.58
CA VAL A 490 58.40 40.32 -0.97
C VAL A 490 58.93 41.01 0.27
N LYS A 491 60.21 41.38 0.24
CA LYS A 491 60.90 42.01 1.37
C LYS A 491 60.35 43.41 1.60
N ALA A 492 60.27 43.80 2.86
CA ALA A 492 59.84 45.12 3.29
C ALA A 492 60.89 46.18 2.93
N ASP A 493 60.43 47.32 2.42
CA ASP A 493 61.07 48.61 2.70
C ASP A 493 60.45 49.19 3.97
N ALA A 494 61.29 49.44 4.97
CA ALA A 494 60.85 49.87 6.29
C ALA A 494 60.67 51.39 6.36
N ALA A 495 59.43 51.87 6.27
CA ALA A 495 59.03 53.18 6.79
C ALA A 495 57.58 53.15 7.27
N ASN A 496 57.32 53.76 8.43
CA ASN A 496 56.01 53.97 9.07
C ASN A 496 55.34 52.72 9.67
N ALA A 497 55.75 52.38 10.88
CA ALA A 497 54.90 51.60 11.79
C ALA A 497 53.68 52.44 12.22
N ILE A 498 52.48 51.87 12.12
CA ILE A 498 51.26 52.39 12.75
C ILE A 498 50.83 51.34 13.81
N PRO A 499 50.47 51.72 15.05
CA PRO A 499 50.14 50.76 16.11
C PRO A 499 48.95 49.86 15.78
N ALA A 500 49.01 48.62 16.25
CA ALA A 500 48.07 47.55 15.92
C ALA A 500 46.75 47.59 16.73
N ASP A 501 46.02 48.70 16.68
CA ASP A 501 44.77 48.91 17.46
C ASP A 501 43.55 49.39 16.62
N THR A 502 43.62 49.39 15.28
CA THR A 502 42.56 49.97 14.41
C THR A 502 42.17 49.15 13.18
N LEU A 503 42.40 47.83 13.16
CA LEU A 503 41.84 46.95 12.11
C LEU A 503 40.60 46.21 12.64
N PRO A 504 39.40 46.40 12.04
CA PRO A 504 38.18 45.74 12.47
C PRO A 504 38.28 44.23 12.23
N ALA A 505 37.68 43.45 13.13
CA ALA A 505 37.73 41.99 13.12
C ALA A 505 37.42 41.41 11.73
N ALA A 506 38.29 40.52 11.26
CA ALA A 506 38.06 39.78 10.02
C ALA A 506 36.72 39.05 10.11
N ALA A 507 35.80 39.37 9.19
CA ALA A 507 34.47 38.80 9.18
C ALA A 507 34.53 37.30 8.91
N THR A 508 34.46 36.50 9.97
CA THR A 508 34.19 35.07 9.88
C THR A 508 32.81 34.89 9.27
N THR A 509 32.75 34.42 8.02
CA THR A 509 31.49 34.01 7.40
C THR A 509 30.90 32.89 8.27
N PRO A 510 29.73 33.08 8.91
CA PRO A 510 29.18 32.04 9.77
C PRO A 510 28.84 30.83 8.91
N THR A 511 29.34 29.65 9.29
CA THR A 511 28.89 28.38 8.72
C THR A 511 27.39 28.27 8.94
N LEU A 512 26.62 28.22 7.85
CA LEU A 512 25.18 28.02 7.90
C LEU A 512 24.88 26.77 8.74
N PRO A 513 23.93 26.83 9.69
CA PRO A 513 23.61 25.67 10.51
C PRO A 513 23.06 24.54 9.61
N GLU A 514 23.53 23.31 9.86
CA GLU A 514 23.05 22.09 9.19
C GLU A 514 21.53 21.90 9.31
N CYS A 515 20.95 22.50 10.34
CA CYS A 515 19.55 22.43 10.71
C CYS A 515 19.09 23.78 11.25
N VAL A 516 18.02 24.36 10.69
CA VAL A 516 17.32 25.47 11.35
C VAL A 516 16.16 24.90 12.15
N ASP A 517 16.15 25.12 13.45
CA ASP A 517 15.08 24.64 14.33
C ASP A 517 13.73 25.18 13.86
N ARG A 518 12.77 24.27 13.70
CA ARG A 518 11.37 24.55 13.39
C ARG A 518 10.48 23.59 14.21
N GLY A 519 9.24 23.97 14.45
CA GLY A 519 8.21 23.06 14.96
C GLY A 519 7.75 22.08 13.86
N PHE A 520 6.56 21.50 14.02
CA PHE A 520 5.95 20.71 12.95
C PHE A 520 5.65 21.55 11.71
N THR A 521 5.80 20.92 10.53
CA THR A 521 5.45 21.50 9.23
C THR A 521 4.82 20.46 8.31
N SER A 522 4.18 20.93 7.23
CA SER A 522 3.74 20.08 6.11
C SER A 522 4.88 19.24 5.52
N THR A 523 4.56 18.03 5.07
CA THR A 523 5.55 17.12 4.43
C THR A 523 5.84 17.45 2.97
N SER A 524 5.01 18.25 2.30
CA SER A 524 5.17 18.62 0.90
C SER A 524 4.63 20.02 0.61
N ASN A 525 5.42 20.82 -0.11
CA ASN A 525 5.00 22.12 -0.64
C ASN A 525 4.41 22.05 -2.06
N PHE A 526 4.35 20.85 -2.66
CA PHE A 526 4.10 20.68 -4.10
C PHE A 526 3.02 19.63 -4.45
N GLY A 527 2.24 19.16 -3.47
CA GLY A 527 1.27 18.07 -3.64
C GLY A 527 -0.17 18.46 -3.27
N ARG A 528 -0.89 17.48 -2.71
CA ARG A 528 -2.11 17.67 -1.93
C ARG A 528 -1.87 17.11 -0.52
N GLU A 529 -2.51 17.70 0.47
CA GLU A 529 -2.58 17.20 1.83
C GLU A 529 -3.96 16.57 2.06
N GLU A 530 -3.99 15.40 2.70
CA GLU A 530 -5.23 14.70 3.07
C GLU A 530 -5.56 15.00 4.53
N PHE A 531 -6.80 15.41 4.79
CA PHE A 531 -7.37 15.62 6.12
C PHE A 531 -8.58 14.70 6.27
N THR A 532 -8.66 13.96 7.38
CA THR A 532 -9.75 13.01 7.64
C THR A 532 -9.85 12.70 9.13
N LEU A 533 -10.87 11.91 9.50
CA LEU A 533 -10.96 11.17 10.76
C LEU A 533 -10.76 9.66 10.55
N GLY A 534 -10.29 9.23 9.37
CA GLY A 534 -9.90 7.85 9.14
C GLY A 534 -8.46 7.57 9.56
N ALA A 535 -7.99 6.39 9.10
CA ALA A 535 -6.63 5.89 9.27
C ALA A 535 -5.57 6.99 9.19
N MET A 536 -4.53 6.87 10.02
CA MET A 536 -3.39 7.79 10.13
C MET A 536 -3.68 9.09 10.90
N SER A 537 -4.90 9.35 11.35
CA SER A 537 -5.27 10.64 11.95
C SER A 537 -6.29 10.56 13.08
N ASP A 538 -7.38 9.80 12.87
CA ASP A 538 -8.33 9.29 13.87
C ASP A 538 -8.02 9.58 15.36
N SER A 539 -7.19 8.74 15.97
CA SER A 539 -6.96 8.66 17.41
C SER A 539 -6.25 9.89 18.00
N THR A 540 -5.62 10.73 17.16
CA THR A 540 -5.11 12.03 17.61
C THR A 540 -6.24 12.94 18.08
N TYR A 541 -7.32 13.03 17.30
CA TYR A 541 -8.47 13.87 17.61
C TYR A 541 -9.26 13.32 18.79
N GLU A 542 -9.35 12.00 18.88
CA GLU A 542 -9.93 11.25 20.00
C GLU A 542 -9.25 11.62 21.33
N TYR A 543 -7.91 11.57 21.35
CA TYR A 543 -7.09 11.78 22.54
C TYR A 543 -7.16 13.21 23.07
N LEU A 544 -7.52 14.21 22.25
CA LEU A 544 -7.75 15.58 22.75
C LEU A 544 -8.83 15.60 23.85
N SER A 545 -9.97 14.96 23.59
CA SER A 545 -11.07 14.91 24.57
C SER A 545 -10.76 14.00 25.75
N LYS A 546 -10.11 12.85 25.50
CA LYS A 546 -9.82 11.82 26.49
C LYS A 546 -8.67 12.21 27.44
N GLU A 547 -7.61 12.85 26.93
CA GLU A 547 -6.49 13.34 27.75
C GLU A 547 -6.87 14.55 28.62
N TYR A 548 -7.78 15.42 28.14
CA TYR A 548 -8.39 16.45 28.98
C TYR A 548 -9.10 15.84 30.21
N LEU A 549 -9.81 14.72 30.04
CA LEU A 549 -10.42 13.98 31.15
C LEU A 549 -9.38 13.32 32.06
N LEU A 550 -8.35 12.69 31.50
CA LEU A 550 -7.30 12.01 32.25
C LEU A 550 -6.46 12.97 33.10
N LEU A 551 -6.27 14.21 32.66
CA LEU A 551 -5.61 15.29 33.40
C LEU A 551 -6.56 16.04 34.37
N GLY A 552 -7.82 15.64 34.47
CA GLY A 552 -8.82 16.28 35.35
C GLY A 552 -9.17 17.71 34.93
N GLY A 553 -9.18 17.98 33.62
CA GLY A 553 -9.50 19.30 33.05
C GLY A 553 -8.50 20.41 33.38
N GLN A 554 -7.29 20.07 33.82
CA GLN A 554 -6.30 21.06 34.25
C GLN A 554 -5.63 21.81 33.09
N VAL A 555 -5.49 21.17 31.93
CA VAL A 555 -4.71 21.66 30.79
C VAL A 555 -5.64 22.02 29.62
N GLU A 556 -5.91 23.32 29.45
CA GLU A 556 -6.93 23.81 28.51
C GLU A 556 -6.61 23.55 27.03
N LYS A 557 -5.32 23.40 26.65
CA LYS A 557 -4.92 23.26 25.24
C LYS A 557 -5.61 22.10 24.53
N TYR A 558 -5.83 20.99 25.22
CA TYR A 558 -6.53 19.83 24.68
C TYR A 558 -7.96 20.15 24.28
N ARG A 559 -8.67 20.95 25.10
CA ARG A 559 -9.99 21.48 24.76
C ARG A 559 -9.92 22.47 23.61
N ALA A 560 -9.02 23.43 23.66
CA ALA A 560 -8.90 24.46 22.62
C ALA A 560 -8.62 23.83 21.24
N MET A 561 -7.69 22.89 21.19
CA MET A 561 -7.40 22.11 19.98
C MET A 561 -8.62 21.30 19.52
N TYR A 562 -9.34 20.63 20.43
CA TYR A 562 -10.54 19.86 20.10
C TYR A 562 -11.65 20.75 19.52
N GLU A 563 -11.96 21.88 20.17
CA GLU A 563 -13.02 22.79 19.72
C GLU A 563 -12.69 23.37 18.33
N LEU A 564 -11.43 23.77 18.10
CA LEU A 564 -10.96 24.20 16.78
C LEU A 564 -11.10 23.11 15.71
N SER A 565 -10.64 21.88 16.00
CA SER A 565 -10.75 20.78 15.04
C SER A 565 -12.19 20.40 14.75
N VAL A 566 -13.05 20.29 15.77
CA VAL A 566 -14.44 19.84 15.58
C VAL A 566 -15.28 20.83 14.79
N ASP A 567 -15.05 22.14 14.92
CA ASP A 567 -15.75 23.12 14.09
C ASP A 567 -15.35 23.00 12.60
N VAL A 568 -14.06 22.77 12.30
CA VAL A 568 -13.56 22.55 10.92
C VAL A 568 -13.97 21.18 10.35
N ILE A 569 -13.97 20.12 11.17
CA ILE A 569 -14.44 18.78 10.80
C ILE A 569 -15.91 18.83 10.36
N LYS A 570 -16.77 19.55 11.09
CA LYS A 570 -18.19 19.70 10.76
C LYS A 570 -18.43 20.47 9.46
N GLU A 571 -17.54 21.40 9.11
CA GLU A 571 -17.65 22.21 7.90
C GLU A 571 -17.19 21.44 6.65
N HIS A 572 -16.10 20.67 6.74
CA HIS A 572 -15.43 20.11 5.56
C HIS A 572 -15.42 18.58 5.44
N LEU A 573 -15.62 17.83 6.52
CA LEU A 573 -15.56 16.36 6.51
C LEU A 573 -16.89 15.68 6.77
N VAL A 574 -17.76 16.27 7.61
CA VAL A 574 -19.07 15.70 7.93
C VAL A 574 -20.06 16.02 6.83
N PHE A 575 -20.65 15.00 6.21
CA PHE A 575 -21.60 15.17 5.11
C PHE A 575 -22.81 14.25 5.23
N ARG A 576 -23.93 14.62 4.59
CA ARG A 576 -25.09 13.73 4.43
C ARG A 576 -24.95 12.94 3.13
N PRO A 577 -24.96 11.59 3.17
CA PRO A 577 -24.92 10.76 1.98
C PRO A 577 -26.27 10.72 1.24
N MET A 578 -26.25 10.67 -0.10
CA MET A 578 -27.43 10.50 -0.94
C MET A 578 -27.93 9.05 -0.93
N LEU A 579 -28.74 8.71 0.07
CA LEU A 579 -29.24 7.35 0.32
C LEU A 579 -30.67 7.12 -0.20
N PRO A 580 -31.03 5.88 -0.61
CA PRO A 580 -32.26 5.60 -1.34
C PRO A 580 -33.56 5.72 -0.53
N LYS A 581 -33.50 5.79 0.82
CA LYS A 581 -34.68 6.07 1.67
C LYS A 581 -34.54 7.42 2.38
N GLU A 582 -33.63 8.27 1.91
CA GLU A 582 -33.36 9.62 2.41
C GLU A 582 -33.01 9.64 3.91
N GLU A 583 -32.39 8.57 4.41
CA GLU A 583 -32.04 8.39 5.81
C GLU A 583 -31.30 9.61 6.40
N ASP A 584 -31.71 10.05 7.61
CA ASP A 584 -31.15 11.22 8.28
C ASP A 584 -29.89 10.87 9.08
N VAL A 585 -28.86 10.39 8.37
CA VAL A 585 -27.56 9.99 8.88
C VAL A 585 -26.44 10.90 8.36
N LEU A 586 -25.27 10.85 8.99
CA LEU A 586 -24.07 11.58 8.57
C LEU A 586 -22.89 10.62 8.46
N PHE A 587 -21.98 10.89 7.52
CA PHE A 587 -20.68 10.22 7.40
C PHE A 587 -19.54 11.23 7.57
N SER A 588 -18.33 10.73 7.84
CA SER A 588 -17.10 11.55 7.85
C SER A 588 -16.21 11.14 6.68
N GLY A 589 -15.98 12.06 5.75
CA GLY A 589 -15.20 11.82 4.54
C GLY A 589 -13.70 12.11 4.67
N LYS A 590 -13.09 12.41 3.51
CA LYS A 590 -11.69 12.83 3.36
C LYS A 590 -11.61 14.10 2.53
N LEU A 591 -10.94 15.14 3.02
CA LEU A 591 -10.70 16.37 2.28
C LEU A 591 -9.28 16.38 1.71
N ASN A 592 -9.17 16.58 0.39
CA ASN A 592 -7.89 16.71 -0.30
C ASN A 592 -7.61 18.19 -0.61
N VAL A 593 -6.70 18.81 0.13
CA VAL A 593 -6.37 20.24 0.01
C VAL A 593 -5.12 20.44 -0.84
N PRO A 594 -5.11 21.28 -1.88
CA PRO A 594 -3.89 21.59 -2.65
C PRO A 594 -2.81 22.26 -1.78
N SER A 595 -1.53 21.89 -1.93
CA SER A 595 -0.45 22.48 -1.12
C SER A 595 -0.11 23.94 -1.50
N ARG A 596 -0.61 24.46 -2.63
CA ARG A 596 -0.31 25.82 -3.15
C ARG A 596 -1.21 26.88 -2.53
N GLU A 597 -0.59 27.95 -2.01
CA GLU A 597 -1.22 29.05 -1.26
C GLU A 597 -2.12 30.01 -2.09
N LYS A 598 -2.56 29.62 -3.30
CA LYS A 598 -3.22 30.53 -4.26
C LYS A 598 -4.47 30.00 -4.93
N ASP A 599 -4.93 28.80 -4.58
CA ASP A 599 -6.25 28.33 -4.99
C ASP A 599 -7.23 28.59 -3.84
N ASP A 600 -8.25 29.44 -4.05
CA ASP A 600 -9.34 29.71 -3.09
C ASP A 600 -10.28 28.49 -2.87
N LEU A 601 -9.81 27.29 -3.21
CA LEU A 601 -10.52 26.03 -3.11
C LEU A 601 -10.23 25.40 -1.74
N ALA A 602 -11.26 25.28 -0.89
CA ALA A 602 -11.17 24.64 0.42
C ALA A 602 -10.69 23.17 0.37
N GLY A 603 -10.77 22.53 -0.79
CA GLY A 603 -10.34 21.15 -1.05
C GLY A 603 -11.44 20.33 -1.72
N ASP A 604 -11.08 19.13 -2.20
CA ASP A 604 -12.07 18.18 -2.74
C ASP A 604 -12.48 17.21 -1.64
N LEU A 605 -13.76 17.22 -1.25
CA LEU A 605 -14.34 16.22 -0.37
C LEU A 605 -14.59 14.91 -1.14
N VAL A 606 -13.90 13.86 -0.72
CA VAL A 606 -14.19 12.47 -1.12
C VAL A 606 -15.14 11.88 -0.08
N GLY A 607 -16.32 11.46 -0.54
CA GLY A 607 -17.37 10.84 0.28
C GLY A 607 -17.06 9.40 0.70
N GLU A 608 -15.80 9.08 1.02
CA GLU A 608 -15.39 7.78 1.53
C GLU A 608 -15.66 7.70 3.04
N ASN A 609 -16.58 6.82 3.44
CA ASN A 609 -16.80 6.45 4.84
C ASN A 609 -16.01 5.16 5.11
N SER A 610 -15.15 5.17 6.14
CA SER A 610 -14.34 4.03 6.54
C SER A 610 -14.90 3.38 7.81
N HIS A 611 -14.45 2.16 8.12
CA HIS A 611 -14.73 1.57 9.42
C HIS A 611 -14.05 2.34 10.55
N LEU A 612 -12.77 2.69 10.37
CA LEU A 612 -12.04 3.54 11.31
C LEU A 612 -12.75 4.86 11.64
N THR A 613 -13.37 5.55 10.66
CA THR A 613 -14.10 6.82 10.92
C THR A 613 -15.29 6.68 11.88
N CYS A 614 -15.75 5.47 12.20
CA CYS A 614 -16.90 5.26 13.06
C CYS A 614 -16.66 5.58 14.54
N PHE A 615 -15.41 5.66 15.02
CA PHE A 615 -15.10 6.12 16.39
C PHE A 615 -15.61 7.56 16.65
N ALA A 616 -15.75 8.36 15.58
CA ALA A 616 -16.11 9.77 15.63
C ALA A 616 -17.47 10.01 16.31
N GLY A 617 -18.40 9.05 16.27
CA GLY A 617 -19.65 9.13 17.03
C GLY A 617 -19.42 9.26 18.54
N GLY A 618 -18.61 8.36 19.11
CA GLY A 618 -18.19 8.40 20.51
C GLY A 618 -17.39 9.65 20.84
N MET A 619 -16.42 10.04 20.00
CA MET A 619 -15.63 11.26 20.15
C MET A 619 -16.52 12.52 20.24
N PHE A 620 -17.41 12.72 19.27
CA PHE A 620 -18.33 13.87 19.25
C PHE A 620 -19.27 13.84 20.47
N GLY A 621 -19.79 12.66 20.84
CA GLY A 621 -20.67 12.51 22.01
C GLY A 621 -19.99 12.89 23.32
N LEU A 622 -18.75 12.43 23.51
CA LEU A 622 -17.93 12.72 24.67
C LEU A 622 -17.62 14.22 24.76
N GLY A 623 -17.08 14.80 23.70
CA GLY A 623 -16.78 16.24 23.60
C GLY A 623 -18.01 17.12 23.81
N ALA A 624 -19.17 16.75 23.25
CA ALA A 624 -20.43 17.47 23.42
C ALA A 624 -20.86 17.57 24.88
N LYS A 625 -20.59 16.55 25.71
CA LYS A 625 -20.85 16.58 27.16
C LYS A 625 -19.81 17.40 27.92
N ILE A 626 -18.52 17.16 27.69
CA ILE A 626 -17.45 17.70 28.55
C ILE A 626 -17.15 19.17 28.29
N PHE A 627 -17.48 19.68 27.09
CA PHE A 627 -17.26 21.07 26.68
C PHE A 627 -18.56 21.89 26.49
N ASP A 628 -19.71 21.35 26.91
CA ASP A 628 -21.04 21.98 26.80
C ASP A 628 -21.41 22.40 25.36
N ARG A 629 -21.33 21.43 24.42
CA ARG A 629 -21.59 21.63 22.99
C ARG A 629 -22.79 20.79 22.54
N PRO A 630 -24.02 21.08 23.01
CA PRO A 630 -25.18 20.20 22.85
C PRO A 630 -25.60 19.93 21.40
N LYS A 631 -25.27 20.82 20.45
CA LYS A 631 -25.52 20.58 19.01
C LYS A 631 -24.65 19.44 18.44
N ASP A 632 -23.43 19.28 18.95
CA ASP A 632 -22.50 18.27 18.49
C ASP A 632 -22.94 16.86 18.94
N LEU A 633 -23.80 16.75 19.97
CA LEU A 633 -24.43 15.48 20.37
C LEU A 633 -25.44 14.96 19.33
N GLU A 634 -26.16 15.83 18.63
CA GLU A 634 -27.06 15.38 17.55
C GLU A 634 -26.25 14.93 16.31
N ILE A 635 -25.09 15.55 16.06
CA ILE A 635 -24.14 15.09 15.04
C ILE A 635 -23.55 13.73 15.44
N ALA A 636 -23.17 13.54 16.71
CA ALA A 636 -22.68 12.28 17.25
C ALA A 636 -23.65 11.11 17.01
N LYS A 637 -24.94 11.33 17.29
CA LYS A 637 -26.01 10.35 17.02
C LYS A 637 -26.10 10.02 15.53
N LYS A 638 -26.12 11.02 14.66
CA LYS A 638 -26.26 10.82 13.20
C LYS A 638 -25.04 10.13 12.56
N ILE A 639 -23.84 10.39 13.06
CA ILE A 639 -22.61 9.66 12.67
C ILE A 639 -22.71 8.20 13.12
N THR A 640 -23.11 7.97 14.38
CA THR A 640 -23.27 6.61 14.93
C THR A 640 -24.36 5.84 14.17
N GLU A 641 -25.50 6.46 13.87
CA GLU A 641 -26.57 5.86 13.07
C GLU A 641 -26.13 5.60 11.62
N GLY A 642 -25.26 6.45 11.05
CA GLY A 642 -24.61 6.19 9.77
C GLY A 642 -23.74 4.92 9.78
N CYS A 643 -23.02 4.67 10.87
CA CYS A 643 -22.27 3.43 11.06
C CYS A 643 -23.19 2.21 11.25
N VAL A 644 -24.28 2.34 12.03
CA VAL A 644 -25.30 1.28 12.17
C VAL A 644 -25.99 0.97 10.84
N TRP A 645 -26.29 2.00 10.05
CA TRP A 645 -26.81 1.87 8.68
C TRP A 645 -25.81 1.13 7.77
N SER A 646 -24.53 1.47 7.88
CA SER A 646 -23.44 0.86 7.11
C SER A 646 -23.28 -0.65 7.39
N TYR A 647 -23.58 -1.11 8.61
CA TYR A 647 -23.70 -2.55 8.91
C TYR A 647 -24.93 -3.16 8.20
N SER A 648 -26.06 -2.45 8.18
CA SER A 648 -27.32 -2.96 7.63
C SER A 648 -27.41 -3.01 6.09
N MET A 649 -26.55 -2.28 5.37
CA MET A 649 -26.60 -2.22 3.90
C MET A 649 -25.99 -3.44 3.18
N THR A 650 -25.25 -4.31 3.89
CA THR A 650 -24.54 -5.45 3.30
C THR A 650 -25.28 -6.77 3.53
N GLN A 651 -24.98 -7.77 2.70
CA GLN A 651 -25.64 -9.08 2.77
C GLN A 651 -25.30 -9.89 4.04
N SER A 652 -24.14 -9.63 4.66
CA SER A 652 -23.71 -10.24 5.93
C SER A 652 -24.20 -9.49 7.17
N GLY A 653 -24.75 -8.28 7.03
CA GLY A 653 -25.07 -7.42 8.16
C GLY A 653 -23.83 -6.82 8.85
N ILE A 654 -22.69 -6.76 8.15
CA ILE A 654 -21.40 -6.23 8.61
C ILE A 654 -20.89 -5.19 7.62
N MET A 655 -20.38 -4.06 8.07
CA MET A 655 -19.89 -3.02 7.16
C MET A 655 -18.46 -3.28 6.65
N PRO A 656 -18.12 -2.83 5.43
CA PRO A 656 -16.77 -2.95 4.88
C PRO A 656 -15.77 -2.01 5.54
N GLU A 657 -14.46 -2.27 5.40
CA GLU A 657 -13.40 -1.36 5.87
C GLU A 657 -13.46 0.04 5.24
N SER A 658 -13.91 0.16 3.98
CA SER A 658 -14.27 1.46 3.38
C SER A 658 -15.23 1.35 2.20
N PHE A 659 -16.06 2.38 2.02
CA PHE A 659 -16.94 2.56 0.86
C PHE A 659 -17.16 4.04 0.55
N GLU A 660 -17.53 4.36 -0.69
CA GLU A 660 -17.87 5.70 -1.14
C GLU A 660 -19.38 5.85 -1.34
N ALA A 661 -19.93 6.95 -0.85
CA ALA A 661 -21.27 7.43 -1.15
C ALA A 661 -21.20 8.85 -1.72
N ILE A 662 -22.24 9.29 -2.42
CA ILE A 662 -22.30 10.65 -2.99
C ILE A 662 -22.69 11.62 -1.87
N PRO A 663 -21.88 12.65 -1.57
CA PRO A 663 -22.29 13.73 -0.67
C PRO A 663 -23.42 14.54 -1.29
N CYS A 664 -24.48 14.81 -0.52
CA CYS A 664 -25.50 15.79 -0.89
C CYS A 664 -24.97 17.22 -0.74
N GLU A 665 -25.44 18.13 -1.61
CA GLU A 665 -25.09 19.55 -1.58
C GLU A 665 -25.52 20.25 -0.28
N SER A 666 -26.55 19.71 0.39
CA SER A 666 -27.06 20.19 1.67
C SER A 666 -27.22 19.02 2.65
N ALA A 667 -26.89 19.25 3.92
CA ALA A 667 -27.19 18.31 4.99
C ALA A 667 -28.69 18.26 5.35
N ALA A 668 -29.46 19.32 5.04
CA ALA A 668 -30.87 19.42 5.38
C ALA A 668 -31.78 18.72 4.35
N GLU A 669 -31.51 18.93 3.06
CA GLU A 669 -32.29 18.43 1.93
C GLU A 669 -31.41 17.52 1.07
N CYS A 670 -31.76 16.24 0.99
CA CYS A 670 -30.94 15.20 0.37
C CYS A 670 -31.84 14.14 -0.28
N ALA A 671 -32.54 14.56 -1.35
CA ALA A 671 -33.42 13.69 -2.10
C ALA A 671 -32.63 12.72 -2.99
N TYR A 672 -33.08 11.47 -3.12
CA TYR A 672 -32.35 10.47 -3.90
C TYR A 672 -32.46 10.71 -5.42
N ASN A 673 -31.35 11.07 -6.06
CA ASN A 673 -31.27 11.27 -7.50
C ASN A 673 -30.64 10.05 -8.20
N GLN A 674 -31.48 9.19 -8.78
CA GLN A 674 -31.03 7.99 -9.51
C GLN A 674 -30.17 8.31 -10.73
N THR A 675 -30.46 9.39 -11.48
CA THR A 675 -29.69 9.79 -12.66
C THR A 675 -28.27 10.17 -12.27
N LEU A 676 -28.12 11.03 -11.25
CA LEU A 676 -26.80 11.41 -10.72
C LEU A 676 -26.03 10.19 -10.17
N TYR A 677 -26.73 9.25 -9.51
CA TYR A 677 -26.11 8.01 -9.05
C TYR A 677 -25.58 7.16 -10.22
N PHE A 678 -26.33 7.05 -11.32
CA PHE A 678 -25.92 6.30 -12.51
C PHE A 678 -24.75 7.00 -13.23
N GLU A 679 -24.80 8.33 -13.39
CA GLU A 679 -23.70 9.15 -13.92
C GLU A 679 -22.40 8.98 -13.12
N LYS A 680 -22.47 8.90 -11.78
CA LYS A 680 -21.30 8.64 -10.92
C LYS A 680 -20.79 7.20 -11.01
N LEU A 681 -21.63 6.23 -11.38
CA LEU A 681 -21.22 4.85 -11.62
C LEU A 681 -20.56 4.64 -13.00
N ASP A 682 -20.85 5.48 -13.99
CA ASP A 682 -20.24 5.47 -15.32
C ASP A 682 -19.93 6.90 -15.83
N PRO A 683 -18.96 7.60 -15.22
CA PRO A 683 -18.61 8.99 -15.55
C PRO A 683 -17.89 9.13 -16.90
N ARG A 684 -17.79 8.05 -17.69
CA ARG A 684 -17.14 8.02 -19.00
C ARG A 684 -18.04 7.44 -20.09
N ALA A 685 -19.36 7.38 -19.86
CA ALA A 685 -20.35 6.90 -20.82
C ALA A 685 -20.16 7.49 -22.23
N ASP A 686 -20.11 8.82 -22.33
CA ASP A 686 -19.95 9.53 -23.62
C ASP A 686 -18.63 9.23 -24.31
N TYR A 687 -17.52 9.22 -23.55
CA TYR A 687 -16.20 8.89 -24.08
C TYR A 687 -16.15 7.45 -24.62
N ARG A 688 -16.76 6.51 -23.89
CA ARG A 688 -16.85 5.09 -24.24
C ARG A 688 -17.69 4.87 -25.50
N LEU A 689 -18.81 5.58 -25.65
CA LEU A 689 -19.65 5.56 -26.84
C LEU A 689 -19.00 6.27 -28.03
N GLN A 690 -18.31 7.40 -27.82
CA GLN A 690 -17.62 8.12 -28.88
C GLN A 690 -16.42 7.35 -29.41
N SER A 691 -15.59 6.79 -28.53
CA SER A 691 -14.45 5.96 -28.92
C SER A 691 -14.88 4.75 -29.77
N TYR A 692 -16.03 4.13 -29.48
CA TYR A 692 -16.58 3.09 -30.34
C TYR A 692 -17.00 3.60 -31.73
N LYS A 693 -17.63 4.77 -31.83
CA LYS A 693 -17.97 5.38 -33.14
C LYS A 693 -16.70 5.66 -33.95
N ASP A 694 -15.66 6.20 -33.32
CA ASP A 694 -14.38 6.50 -33.98
C ASP A 694 -13.69 5.21 -34.44
N GLN A 695 -13.69 4.16 -33.62
CA GLN A 695 -13.18 2.83 -33.98
C GLN A 695 -13.98 2.20 -35.14
N MET A 696 -15.31 2.36 -35.17
CA MET A 696 -16.15 1.88 -36.28
C MET A 696 -15.88 2.62 -37.59
N GLN A 697 -15.56 3.92 -37.56
CA GLN A 697 -15.12 4.64 -38.75
C GLN A 697 -13.79 4.11 -39.29
N VAL A 698 -12.83 3.82 -38.40
CA VAL A 698 -11.55 3.18 -38.78
C VAL A 698 -11.78 1.76 -39.32
N TYR A 699 -12.66 0.98 -38.71
CA TYR A 699 -13.03 -0.35 -39.20
C TYR A 699 -13.63 -0.29 -40.61
N HIS A 700 -14.57 0.62 -40.87
CA HIS A 700 -15.16 0.78 -42.20
C HIS A 700 -14.14 1.23 -43.26
N SER A 701 -13.19 2.10 -42.92
CA SER A 701 -12.13 2.51 -43.86
C SER A 701 -11.12 1.39 -44.14
N GLN A 702 -10.76 0.60 -43.12
CA GLN A 702 -9.95 -0.61 -43.27
C GLN A 702 -10.66 -1.67 -44.11
N LEU A 703 -11.95 -1.90 -43.87
CA LEU A 703 -12.77 -2.84 -44.64
C LEU A 703 -12.89 -2.44 -46.10
N ALA A 704 -13.14 -1.15 -46.39
CA ALA A 704 -13.16 -0.65 -47.76
C ALA A 704 -11.80 -0.80 -48.46
N SER A 705 -10.70 -0.46 -47.77
CA SER A 705 -9.33 -0.62 -48.28
C SER A 705 -9.01 -2.09 -48.58
N ALA A 706 -9.25 -2.97 -47.62
CA ALA A 706 -9.07 -4.41 -47.73
C ALA A 706 -9.89 -5.03 -48.87
N SER A 707 -11.17 -4.66 -49.01
CA SER A 707 -12.00 -5.11 -50.12
C SER A 707 -11.47 -4.61 -51.46
N SER A 708 -11.07 -3.35 -51.58
CA SER A 708 -10.50 -2.82 -52.82
C SER A 708 -9.17 -3.49 -53.20
N TRP A 709 -8.32 -3.81 -52.21
CA TRP A 709 -7.09 -4.57 -52.42
C TRP A 709 -7.38 -6.01 -52.85
N TYR A 710 -8.32 -6.66 -52.18
CA TYR A 710 -8.73 -8.04 -52.49
C TYR A 710 -9.34 -8.16 -53.89
N GLU A 711 -10.21 -7.22 -54.27
CA GLU A 711 -10.78 -7.11 -55.61
C GLU A 711 -9.69 -6.83 -56.66
N ALA A 712 -8.72 -5.96 -56.36
CA ALA A 712 -7.61 -5.66 -57.27
C ALA A 712 -6.67 -6.87 -57.47
N GLU A 713 -6.36 -7.61 -56.41
CA GLU A 713 -5.54 -8.83 -56.49
C GLU A 713 -6.26 -9.95 -57.24
N LEU A 714 -7.57 -10.13 -56.99
CA LEU A 714 -8.42 -11.06 -57.75
C LEU A 714 -8.54 -10.64 -59.23
N ALA A 715 -8.63 -9.35 -59.52
CA ALA A 715 -8.63 -8.82 -60.87
C ALA A 715 -7.26 -9.00 -61.56
N ALA A 716 -6.15 -8.86 -60.85
CA ALA A 716 -4.81 -9.10 -61.36
C ALA A 716 -4.58 -10.58 -61.70
N MET A 717 -5.10 -11.51 -60.88
CA MET A 717 -5.06 -12.95 -61.17
C MET A 717 -5.97 -13.38 -62.33
N THR A 718 -7.04 -12.61 -62.61
CA THR A 718 -8.02 -12.91 -63.68
C THR A 718 -7.85 -12.06 -64.95
N ALA A 719 -6.88 -11.14 -64.97
CA ALA A 719 -6.56 -10.34 -66.15
C ALA A 719 -5.89 -11.21 -67.24
N PRO A 720 -6.29 -11.08 -68.52
CA PRO A 720 -5.62 -11.78 -69.61
C PRO A 720 -4.18 -11.26 -69.77
N PRO A 721 -3.20 -12.11 -70.14
CA PRO A 721 -1.81 -11.70 -70.28
C PRO A 721 -1.67 -10.63 -71.35
N THR A 722 -1.09 -9.49 -70.98
CA THR A 722 -0.78 -8.40 -71.91
C THR A 722 0.16 -8.92 -73.00
N PRO A 723 -0.18 -8.81 -74.30
CA PRO A 723 0.67 -9.32 -75.35
C PRO A 723 2.00 -8.54 -75.39
N LEU A 724 3.11 -9.28 -75.43
CA LEU A 724 4.42 -8.74 -75.75
C LEU A 724 4.38 -8.15 -77.17
N VAL A 725 4.34 -6.83 -77.27
CA VAL A 725 4.55 -6.11 -78.53
C VAL A 725 6.01 -5.71 -78.60
N ASP A 726 6.78 -6.49 -79.37
CA ASP A 726 8.09 -6.08 -79.87
C ASP A 726 7.93 -4.79 -80.68
N LEU A 727 8.41 -3.67 -80.14
CA LEU A 727 8.53 -2.41 -80.88
C LEU A 727 9.99 -1.97 -80.87
N ALA A 728 10.58 -2.04 -82.06
CA ALA A 728 11.99 -1.79 -82.31
C ALA A 728 12.44 -0.41 -81.84
N ILE A 729 13.65 -0.37 -81.28
CA ILE A 729 14.35 0.84 -80.84
C ILE A 729 14.53 1.82 -82.02
N PRO A 730 13.96 3.03 -81.98
CA PRO A 730 14.39 4.14 -82.81
C PRO A 730 15.45 4.93 -82.03
N VAL A 731 16.70 4.88 -82.50
CA VAL A 731 17.75 5.77 -81.98
C VAL A 731 17.45 7.19 -82.46
N LEU A 732 16.89 8.02 -81.57
CA LEU A 732 16.91 9.47 -81.70
C LEU A 732 17.58 10.09 -80.47
N ALA A 733 18.66 10.83 -80.72
CA ALA A 733 19.41 11.51 -79.66
C ALA A 733 18.61 12.70 -79.10
N ALA A 734 18.01 12.53 -77.93
CA ALA A 734 17.56 13.63 -77.09
C ALA A 734 18.63 13.91 -76.03
N GLN A 735 19.13 15.14 -75.99
CA GLN A 735 20.16 15.56 -75.03
C GLN A 735 19.55 15.64 -73.62
N THR A 736 19.92 14.72 -72.73
CA THR A 736 19.66 14.84 -71.30
C THR A 736 20.67 15.82 -70.68
N PRO A 737 20.22 16.92 -70.03
CA PRO A 737 21.12 17.71 -69.20
C PRO A 737 21.49 16.89 -67.96
N ALA A 738 22.79 16.83 -67.66
CA ALA A 738 23.31 16.07 -66.55
C ALA A 738 22.87 16.65 -65.19
N TYR A 739 22.47 15.76 -64.28
CA TYR A 739 22.78 15.92 -62.87
C TYR A 739 23.42 14.61 -62.40
N GLU A 740 24.76 14.56 -62.44
CA GLU A 740 25.52 13.43 -61.93
C GLU A 740 25.47 13.43 -60.40
N ASP A 741 24.86 12.39 -59.85
CA ASP A 741 25.23 11.94 -58.52
C ASP A 741 26.63 11.32 -58.59
N THR A 742 27.52 11.76 -57.71
CA THR A 742 28.93 11.32 -57.71
C THR A 742 29.24 10.59 -56.42
N LEU A 743 29.34 9.26 -56.52
CA LEU A 743 30.30 8.48 -55.74
C LEU A 743 30.59 7.13 -56.42
N ASP A 744 31.36 7.20 -57.50
CA ASP A 744 32.07 6.03 -58.02
C ASP A 744 33.18 5.61 -57.04
N ARG A 745 33.34 4.29 -56.89
CA ARG A 745 34.14 3.64 -55.86
C ARG A 745 35.48 3.21 -56.44
N ARG A 746 36.49 4.08 -56.34
CA ARG A 746 37.84 3.72 -56.77
C ARG A 746 38.47 2.61 -55.91
N GLN A 747 38.93 1.58 -56.64
CA GLN A 747 40.15 0.79 -56.41
C GLN A 747 40.10 -0.25 -55.26
N LEU A 748 40.67 -1.45 -55.41
CA LEU A 748 41.25 -2.23 -56.54
C LEU A 748 41.03 -3.70 -56.11
N ALA A 749 40.36 -4.56 -56.88
CA ALA A 749 40.89 -5.37 -57.98
C ALA A 749 41.56 -6.70 -57.56
N ASP A 750 41.50 -7.65 -58.50
CA ASP A 750 42.30 -8.86 -58.67
C ASP A 750 41.97 -10.15 -57.89
N LEU A 751 41.35 -11.05 -58.68
CA LEU A 751 41.75 -12.45 -58.95
C LEU A 751 41.21 -13.62 -58.09
N LEU A 752 40.43 -14.45 -58.80
CA LEU A 752 40.42 -15.92 -58.85
C LEU A 752 39.69 -16.74 -57.77
N ASP A 753 38.56 -17.30 -58.21
CA ASP A 753 38.25 -18.73 -58.31
C ASP A 753 38.15 -19.68 -57.10
N ASP A 754 37.30 -20.68 -57.36
CA ASP A 754 37.20 -22.03 -56.81
C ASP A 754 36.31 -22.34 -55.58
N ALA A 755 35.19 -22.98 -55.93
CA ALA A 755 34.74 -24.30 -55.46
C ALA A 755 33.75 -24.42 -54.28
N GLU A 756 32.59 -24.99 -54.65
CA GLU A 756 31.84 -26.06 -53.96
C GLU A 756 31.63 -26.03 -52.43
N VAL A 757 30.36 -25.93 -52.01
CA VAL A 757 29.76 -26.92 -51.08
C VAL A 757 28.32 -27.24 -51.54
N ALA A 758 27.97 -28.52 -51.47
CA ALA A 758 26.72 -29.09 -51.96
C ALA A 758 25.47 -28.78 -51.10
N VAL A 759 24.31 -28.87 -51.75
CA VAL A 759 23.00 -29.04 -51.11
C VAL A 759 22.78 -30.51 -50.72
N ALA A 760 22.17 -30.75 -49.57
CA ALA A 760 21.45 -31.99 -49.26
C ALA A 760 20.13 -31.66 -48.54
N PRO A 761 18.96 -32.07 -49.06
CA PRO A 761 17.65 -31.73 -48.48
C PRO A 761 17.07 -32.87 -47.62
N SER A 762 16.15 -32.47 -46.72
CA SER A 762 15.03 -33.24 -46.11
C SER A 762 15.38 -34.60 -45.42
N ASP A 763 14.59 -35.17 -44.51
CA ASP A 763 13.19 -35.59 -44.64
C ASP A 763 12.50 -35.78 -43.25
N PRO A 764 11.17 -36.02 -43.21
CA PRO A 764 10.35 -35.93 -41.98
C PRO A 764 10.19 -37.27 -41.25
N ILE A 765 9.44 -37.28 -40.14
CA ILE A 765 8.51 -38.37 -39.74
C ILE A 765 7.60 -37.87 -38.59
N ALA A 766 6.35 -38.34 -38.57
CA ALA A 766 5.31 -37.96 -37.60
C ALA A 766 4.92 -39.12 -36.66
N THR A 767 3.91 -38.86 -35.80
CA THR A 767 3.08 -39.83 -35.02
C THR A 767 3.65 -40.31 -33.66
N PRO A 768 2.85 -40.94 -32.74
CA PRO A 768 1.39 -41.21 -32.78
C PRO A 768 0.59 -40.82 -31.51
N PHE A 769 -0.73 -41.03 -31.58
CA PHE A 769 -1.69 -40.93 -30.48
C PHE A 769 -1.63 -42.12 -29.48
N ASN A 770 -1.74 -41.77 -28.19
CA ASN A 770 -2.72 -42.28 -27.20
C ASN A 770 -2.83 -43.78 -26.79
N ARG A 771 -3.41 -43.95 -25.60
CA ARG A 771 -3.59 -45.12 -24.73
C ARG A 771 -4.36 -46.30 -25.36
N ASP A 772 -3.93 -47.51 -25.02
CA ASP A 772 -4.68 -48.76 -25.19
C ASP A 772 -5.65 -49.05 -24.02
N SER A 773 -6.88 -49.47 -24.34
CA SER A 773 -7.61 -50.54 -23.61
C SER A 773 -8.83 -51.05 -24.40
N VAL A 774 -8.53 -52.00 -25.27
CA VAL A 774 -9.37 -53.05 -25.88
C VAL A 774 -10.75 -53.32 -25.27
N PHE A 775 -11.79 -53.41 -26.13
CA PHE A 775 -12.75 -54.53 -26.09
C PHE A 775 -13.27 -54.90 -27.51
N ARG A 776 -13.18 -56.21 -27.80
CA ARG A 776 -13.74 -57.07 -28.90
C ARG A 776 -14.87 -56.53 -29.82
N SER A 777 -15.04 -56.95 -31.09
CA SER A 777 -14.38 -58.04 -31.89
C SER A 777 -14.89 -58.13 -33.35
N LYS A 778 -14.01 -58.57 -34.29
CA LYS A 778 -14.23 -59.50 -35.46
C LYS A 778 -15.34 -59.18 -36.52
N LEU A 779 -15.23 -59.48 -37.83
CA LEU A 779 -14.24 -60.19 -38.68
C LEU A 779 -14.50 -59.89 -40.20
N ASP A 780 -13.62 -60.38 -41.08
CA ASP A 780 -13.82 -60.72 -42.53
C ASP A 780 -13.89 -59.61 -43.64
N GLU A 781 -12.71 -59.18 -44.14
CA GLU A 781 -12.06 -59.52 -45.46
C GLU A 781 -12.90 -60.13 -46.65
N PRO A 782 -12.37 -60.33 -47.89
CA PRO A 782 -11.10 -59.91 -48.54
C PRO A 782 -11.16 -59.57 -50.09
N GLN A 783 -9.96 -59.46 -50.74
CA GLN A 783 -9.62 -59.76 -52.17
C GLN A 783 -9.66 -58.64 -53.25
N SER A 784 -8.75 -58.56 -54.26
CA SER A 784 -7.43 -59.21 -54.53
C SER A 784 -6.67 -58.50 -55.69
N PRO A 785 -5.33 -58.69 -55.85
CA PRO A 785 -4.50 -58.20 -56.99
C PRO A 785 -4.32 -59.33 -58.07
N PRO A 786 -3.33 -59.40 -59.01
CA PRO A 786 -2.25 -58.46 -59.42
C PRO A 786 -1.97 -58.29 -60.96
N THR A 787 -1.13 -57.29 -61.30
CA THR A 787 -0.09 -57.21 -62.38
C THR A 787 -0.32 -57.67 -63.84
N ARG A 788 -0.01 -56.76 -64.80
CA ARG A 788 0.76 -57.11 -66.03
C ARG A 788 1.64 -55.96 -66.54
N VAL A 789 2.76 -56.31 -67.18
CA VAL A 789 3.84 -55.45 -67.69
C VAL A 789 3.69 -55.21 -69.20
N GLN A 790 3.96 -53.98 -69.69
CA GLN A 790 4.93 -53.69 -70.77
C GLN A 790 5.09 -52.18 -71.07
N PRO A 791 6.23 -51.75 -71.68
CA PRO A 791 6.56 -50.34 -71.92
C PRO A 791 6.46 -49.94 -73.41
N ALA A 792 6.37 -48.63 -73.69
CA ALA A 792 7.18 -47.91 -74.69
C ALA A 792 6.64 -46.48 -74.91
N LEU A 793 7.61 -45.59 -75.14
CA LEU A 793 7.56 -44.22 -75.66
C LEU A 793 6.44 -43.96 -76.70
N ASP A 794 5.80 -42.79 -76.62
CA ASP A 794 5.95 -41.76 -77.66
C ASP A 794 5.55 -40.35 -77.16
N VAL A 795 6.09 -39.38 -77.90
CA VAL A 795 6.19 -37.92 -77.73
C VAL A 795 4.87 -37.16 -77.45
N GLU A 796 4.89 -36.18 -76.53
CA GLU A 796 4.55 -34.75 -76.78
C GLU A 796 4.72 -33.85 -75.54
N ASP A 797 4.94 -32.54 -75.77
CA ASP A 797 5.21 -31.50 -74.76
C ASP A 797 4.01 -31.22 -73.82
N ALA A 798 4.28 -31.02 -72.53
CA ALA A 798 3.38 -30.32 -71.62
C ALA A 798 4.18 -29.58 -70.52
N MET A 799 4.04 -28.25 -70.47
CA MET A 799 4.62 -27.39 -69.42
C MET A 799 3.84 -27.52 -68.09
N PRO A 800 4.45 -27.21 -66.94
CA PRO A 800 3.79 -27.37 -65.63
C PRO A 800 2.67 -26.34 -65.40
N GLU A 801 1.50 -26.80 -64.97
CA GLU A 801 0.38 -25.93 -64.58
C GLU A 801 0.66 -25.19 -63.27
N GLN A 802 0.42 -23.88 -63.26
CA GLN A 802 0.44 -23.06 -62.04
C GLN A 802 -0.91 -23.15 -61.32
N SER A 803 -0.92 -23.75 -60.13
CA SER A 803 -2.07 -23.71 -59.23
C SER A 803 -2.25 -22.30 -58.65
N GLN A 804 -3.09 -21.47 -59.27
CA GLN A 804 -3.50 -20.19 -58.70
C GLN A 804 -4.30 -20.39 -57.41
N THR A 805 -3.72 -20.07 -56.26
CA THR A 805 -4.46 -19.93 -55.00
C THR A 805 -5.05 -18.52 -54.92
N ILE A 806 -6.37 -18.44 -54.78
CA ILE A 806 -7.11 -17.17 -54.58
C ILE A 806 -6.49 -16.41 -53.39
N PRO A 807 -6.32 -15.07 -53.45
CA PRO A 807 -5.81 -14.29 -52.33
C PRO A 807 -6.66 -14.51 -51.07
N ALA A 808 -6.02 -14.40 -49.90
CA ALA A 808 -6.71 -14.40 -48.61
C ALA A 808 -7.16 -12.98 -48.26
N PHE A 809 -8.38 -12.82 -47.76
CA PHE A 809 -8.86 -11.52 -47.29
C PHE A 809 -8.09 -11.13 -46.01
N PRO A 810 -7.55 -9.89 -45.89
CA PRO A 810 -6.73 -9.52 -44.74
C PRO A 810 -7.59 -9.47 -43.47
N TYR A 811 -7.03 -9.91 -42.34
CA TYR A 811 -7.74 -9.89 -41.06
C TYR A 811 -7.98 -8.45 -40.59
N ILE A 812 -9.23 -8.12 -40.24
CA ILE A 812 -9.62 -6.81 -39.73
C ILE A 812 -10.28 -6.98 -38.37
N TYR A 813 -9.71 -6.33 -37.36
CA TYR A 813 -10.31 -6.29 -36.02
C TYR A 813 -11.66 -5.57 -36.07
N THR A 814 -12.74 -6.29 -35.72
CA THR A 814 -14.09 -5.72 -35.63
C THR A 814 -14.32 -5.17 -34.21
N PRO A 815 -14.55 -3.85 -34.03
CA PRO A 815 -14.80 -3.28 -32.71
C PRO A 815 -16.04 -3.88 -32.05
N ILE A 816 -15.93 -4.26 -30.78
CA ILE A 816 -17.05 -4.79 -30.00
C ILE A 816 -17.91 -3.61 -29.52
N ALA A 817 -19.22 -3.68 -29.74
CA ALA A 817 -20.15 -2.67 -29.26
C ALA A 817 -20.13 -2.58 -27.73
N PRO A 818 -19.86 -1.41 -27.12
CA PRO A 818 -19.92 -1.24 -25.69
C PRO A 818 -21.38 -1.31 -25.20
N LEU A 819 -21.57 -1.71 -23.94
CA LEU A 819 -22.87 -1.65 -23.27
C LEU A 819 -23.45 -0.23 -23.30
N SER A 820 -24.78 -0.09 -23.20
CA SER A 820 -25.40 1.22 -22.95
C SER A 820 -24.94 1.78 -21.59
N HIS A 821 -25.23 3.05 -21.30
CA HIS A 821 -24.98 3.62 -19.97
C HIS A 821 -25.73 2.84 -18.88
N ASP A 822 -27.05 2.70 -19.05
CA ASP A 822 -27.92 1.94 -18.16
C ASP A 822 -27.49 0.49 -17.96
N ASP A 823 -27.15 -0.23 -19.02
CA ASP A 823 -26.79 -1.66 -18.93
C ASP A 823 -25.39 -1.84 -18.34
N TYR A 824 -24.46 -0.92 -18.62
CA TYR A 824 -23.17 -0.89 -17.94
C TYR A 824 -23.34 -0.65 -16.44
N VAL A 825 -24.16 0.32 -16.04
CA VAL A 825 -24.42 0.63 -14.63
C VAL A 825 -25.11 -0.54 -13.91
N ARG A 826 -26.13 -1.17 -14.52
CA ARG A 826 -26.78 -2.36 -13.95
C ARG A 826 -25.84 -3.54 -13.81
N ASN A 827 -25.04 -3.84 -14.84
CA ASN A 827 -24.03 -4.89 -14.78
C ASN A 827 -23.00 -4.60 -13.69
N ARG A 828 -22.51 -3.35 -13.60
CA ARG A 828 -21.55 -2.93 -12.56
C ARG A 828 -22.12 -3.10 -11.16
N ILE A 829 -23.36 -2.67 -10.90
CA ILE A 829 -24.04 -2.88 -9.60
C ILE A 829 -24.12 -4.36 -9.25
N GLN A 830 -24.42 -5.23 -10.23
CA GLN A 830 -24.53 -6.68 -10.02
C GLN A 830 -23.17 -7.36 -9.80
N GLU A 831 -22.19 -7.07 -10.65
CA GLU A 831 -20.83 -7.66 -10.59
C GLU A 831 -20.07 -7.20 -9.34
N GLU A 832 -20.13 -5.90 -9.02
CA GLU A 832 -19.54 -5.34 -7.80
C GLU A 832 -20.44 -5.49 -6.56
N ARG A 833 -21.62 -6.12 -6.64
CA ARG A 833 -22.58 -6.26 -5.51
C ARG A 833 -22.77 -4.95 -4.71
N LEU A 834 -22.94 -3.82 -5.39
CA LEU A 834 -23.03 -2.51 -4.74
C LEU A 834 -24.40 -2.32 -4.07
N PRO A 835 -24.45 -2.00 -2.76
CA PRO A 835 -25.68 -1.51 -2.13
C PRO A 835 -26.15 -0.22 -2.81
N THR A 836 -27.46 -0.02 -2.90
CA THR A 836 -28.02 1.19 -3.51
C THR A 836 -27.62 2.45 -2.72
N GLY A 837 -27.05 3.44 -3.41
CA GLY A 837 -26.46 4.65 -2.82
C GLY A 837 -24.93 4.60 -2.65
N VAL A 838 -24.31 3.42 -2.79
CA VAL A 838 -22.86 3.23 -2.73
C VAL A 838 -22.25 3.23 -4.13
N THR A 839 -21.27 4.10 -4.39
CA THR A 839 -20.61 4.23 -5.71
C THR A 839 -19.37 3.37 -5.87
N ARG A 840 -18.73 2.99 -4.76
CA ARG A 840 -17.58 2.09 -4.70
C ARG A 840 -17.52 1.44 -3.32
N ILE A 841 -17.05 0.20 -3.22
CA ILE A 841 -16.54 -0.36 -1.96
C ILE A 841 -15.03 -0.46 -2.12
N GLY A 842 -14.29 0.28 -1.29
CA GLY A 842 -12.83 0.41 -1.40
C GLY A 842 -12.11 -0.84 -0.93
N ASP A 843 -12.50 -1.35 0.23
CA ASP A 843 -12.05 -2.64 0.75
C ASP A 843 -13.22 -3.38 1.41
N ARG A 844 -13.49 -4.60 0.93
CA ARG A 844 -14.66 -5.41 1.29
C ARG A 844 -14.45 -6.28 2.52
N LYS A 845 -13.21 -6.41 3.02
CA LYS A 845 -12.92 -7.24 4.17
C LYS A 845 -13.60 -6.68 5.43
N TYR A 846 -13.63 -7.49 6.49
CA TYR A 846 -13.86 -7.01 7.85
C TYR A 846 -12.93 -7.78 8.78
N ILE A 847 -12.12 -7.05 9.55
CA ILE A 847 -11.05 -7.65 10.38
C ILE A 847 -11.38 -7.70 11.87
N LEU A 848 -12.67 -7.81 12.23
CA LEU A 848 -13.18 -7.86 13.61
C LEU A 848 -13.13 -6.53 14.38
N ARG A 849 -13.05 -5.39 13.68
CA ARG A 849 -12.83 -4.06 14.28
C ARG A 849 -13.99 -3.53 15.16
N PRO A 850 -13.71 -2.63 16.14
CA PRO A 850 -14.65 -2.18 17.17
C PRO A 850 -15.36 -0.82 16.94
N GLU A 851 -14.89 0.04 16.05
CA GLU A 851 -15.10 1.50 16.11
C GLU A 851 -16.59 1.89 15.99
N ALA A 852 -17.37 1.10 15.26
CA ALA A 852 -18.83 1.24 15.21
C ALA A 852 -19.54 0.81 16.52
N ILE A 853 -19.10 -0.27 17.18
CA ILE A 853 -19.68 -0.70 18.46
C ILE A 853 -19.20 0.17 19.63
N GLU A 854 -17.99 0.73 19.56
CA GLU A 854 -17.54 1.80 20.47
C GLU A 854 -18.53 2.97 20.48
N SER A 855 -18.81 3.55 19.31
CA SER A 855 -19.73 4.68 19.22
C SER A 855 -21.15 4.34 19.66
N VAL A 856 -21.65 3.14 19.34
CA VAL A 856 -22.94 2.65 19.85
C VAL A 856 -22.94 2.54 21.39
N TRP A 857 -21.84 2.07 22.00
CA TRP A 857 -21.68 2.03 23.45
C TRP A 857 -21.66 3.43 24.07
N TYR A 858 -20.87 4.36 23.52
CA TYR A 858 -20.86 5.75 23.97
C TYR A 858 -22.25 6.39 23.85
N MET A 859 -22.95 6.24 22.72
CA MET A 859 -24.29 6.76 22.54
C MET A 859 -25.27 6.18 23.57
N TYR A 860 -25.22 4.88 23.84
CA TYR A 860 -26.01 4.27 24.91
C TYR A 860 -25.73 4.92 26.27
N ARG A 861 -24.45 4.97 26.69
CA ARG A 861 -24.00 5.48 27.99
C ARG A 861 -24.29 6.98 28.18
N ILE A 862 -24.30 7.76 27.10
CA ILE A 862 -24.49 9.23 27.09
C ILE A 862 -25.98 9.65 26.98
N THR A 863 -26.81 8.86 26.28
CA THR A 863 -28.21 9.21 25.99
C THR A 863 -29.23 8.43 26.82
N GLY A 864 -28.90 7.20 27.25
CA GLY A 864 -29.83 6.28 27.90
C GLY A 864 -30.80 5.57 26.95
N ASP A 865 -30.68 5.76 25.63
CA ASP A 865 -31.62 5.22 24.64
C ASP A 865 -31.33 3.74 24.33
N ASN A 866 -32.33 2.88 24.52
CA ASN A 866 -32.21 1.44 24.28
C ASN A 866 -32.10 1.06 22.79
N HIS A 867 -32.40 1.96 21.85
CA HIS A 867 -32.13 1.76 20.41
C HIS A 867 -30.67 1.32 20.16
N TRP A 868 -29.71 1.92 20.88
CA TRP A 868 -28.29 1.56 20.78
C TRP A 868 -28.00 0.13 21.25
N ARG A 869 -28.70 -0.35 22.29
CA ARG A 869 -28.65 -1.76 22.73
C ARG A 869 -29.21 -2.71 21.67
N GLU A 870 -30.29 -2.33 20.99
CA GLU A 870 -30.87 -3.13 19.90
C GLU A 870 -29.98 -3.16 18.65
N ALA A 871 -29.39 -2.02 18.29
CA ALA A 871 -28.42 -1.91 17.20
C ALA A 871 -27.17 -2.76 17.47
N GLY A 872 -26.53 -2.59 18.64
CA GLY A 872 -25.37 -3.38 19.03
C GLY A 872 -25.66 -4.88 19.12
N TRP A 873 -26.86 -5.30 19.55
CA TRP A 873 -27.24 -6.71 19.53
C TRP A 873 -27.34 -7.28 18.11
N ARG A 874 -27.92 -6.53 17.16
CA ARG A 874 -27.96 -6.93 15.73
C ARG A 874 -26.55 -7.05 15.13
N MET A 875 -25.68 -6.07 15.42
CA MET A 875 -24.27 -6.09 14.99
C MET A 875 -23.52 -7.31 15.55
N PHE A 876 -23.67 -7.59 16.85
CA PHE A 876 -23.06 -8.76 17.49
C PHE A 876 -23.48 -10.08 16.83
N LEU A 877 -24.79 -10.26 16.60
CA LEU A 877 -25.31 -11.48 15.96
C LEU A 877 -24.77 -11.68 14.54
N ALA A 878 -24.73 -10.62 13.73
CA ALA A 878 -24.17 -10.66 12.38
C ALA A 878 -22.66 -11.00 12.40
N VAL A 879 -21.89 -10.31 13.24
CA VAL A 879 -20.45 -10.56 13.41
C VAL A 879 -20.18 -11.99 13.86
N ASP A 880 -20.80 -12.47 14.95
CA ASP A 880 -20.56 -13.83 15.44
C ASP A 880 -20.99 -14.90 14.41
N GLN A 881 -22.12 -14.71 13.73
CA GLN A 881 -22.61 -15.62 12.68
C GLN A 881 -21.60 -15.79 11.54
N HIS A 882 -21.04 -14.69 11.02
CA HIS A 882 -20.19 -14.73 9.83
C HIS A 882 -18.69 -14.87 10.11
N THR A 883 -18.24 -14.68 11.36
CA THR A 883 -16.82 -14.75 11.73
C THR A 883 -16.46 -15.97 12.59
N SER A 884 -17.42 -16.65 13.21
CA SER A 884 -17.14 -17.75 14.15
C SER A 884 -16.40 -18.93 13.51
N THR A 885 -15.32 -19.37 14.16
CA THR A 885 -14.54 -20.56 13.80
C THR A 885 -14.57 -21.61 14.91
N LYS A 886 -13.76 -22.68 14.78
CA LYS A 886 -13.57 -23.70 15.82
C LYS A 886 -12.87 -23.16 17.07
N TYR A 887 -11.85 -22.31 16.91
CA TYR A 887 -11.00 -21.84 18.02
C TYR A 887 -11.19 -20.36 18.37
N GLY A 888 -12.10 -19.64 17.71
CA GLY A 888 -12.34 -18.23 17.98
C GLY A 888 -13.28 -17.61 16.95
N ASN A 889 -12.97 -16.39 16.52
CA ASN A 889 -13.62 -15.72 15.40
C ASN A 889 -12.51 -15.19 14.48
N SER A 890 -12.76 -15.15 13.17
CA SER A 890 -11.79 -14.75 12.13
C SER A 890 -12.28 -13.56 11.34
N ALA A 891 -11.35 -12.70 10.93
CA ALA A 891 -11.53 -11.77 9.83
C ALA A 891 -12.12 -12.48 8.58
N ILE A 892 -12.90 -11.74 7.79
CA ILE A 892 -13.57 -12.23 6.57
C ILE A 892 -13.17 -11.44 5.32
N ASP A 893 -13.23 -12.08 4.15
CA ASP A 893 -12.76 -11.52 2.88
C ASP A 893 -13.69 -10.48 2.23
N ASP A 894 -15.00 -10.65 2.35
CA ASP A 894 -15.99 -9.83 1.64
C ASP A 894 -17.37 -9.84 2.31
N VAL A 895 -17.72 -8.74 2.97
CA VAL A 895 -19.01 -8.52 3.65
C VAL A 895 -20.22 -8.51 2.71
N THR A 896 -20.03 -8.35 1.39
CA THR A 896 -21.11 -8.35 0.40
C THR A 896 -21.58 -9.76 0.01
N LYS A 897 -20.88 -10.80 0.47
CA LYS A 897 -21.28 -12.20 0.27
C LYS A 897 -22.26 -12.64 1.37
N LEU A 898 -23.22 -13.49 0.98
CA LEU A 898 -24.07 -14.20 1.95
C LEU A 898 -23.26 -15.16 2.83
N ASN A 899 -22.21 -15.77 2.28
CA ASN A 899 -21.26 -16.60 3.01
C ASN A 899 -19.84 -16.10 2.69
N PRO A 900 -19.28 -15.17 3.52
CA PRO A 900 -17.91 -14.71 3.37
C PRO A 900 -16.88 -15.82 3.60
N THR A 901 -15.68 -15.68 3.03
CA THR A 901 -14.55 -16.57 3.33
C THR A 901 -13.86 -16.09 4.60
N LEU A 902 -13.53 -17.01 5.50
CA LEU A 902 -12.76 -16.73 6.72
C LEU A 902 -11.26 -16.73 6.39
N ASN A 903 -10.55 -15.67 6.78
CA ASN A 903 -9.15 -15.41 6.43
C ASN A 903 -8.10 -16.11 7.34
N ASP A 904 -8.55 -16.83 8.38
CA ASP A 904 -7.70 -17.46 9.40
C ASP A 904 -6.87 -16.45 10.20
N ASP A 905 -7.51 -15.36 10.63
CA ASP A 905 -6.85 -14.27 11.34
C ASP A 905 -7.73 -13.66 12.45
N MET A 906 -7.19 -13.55 13.67
CA MET A 906 -7.89 -12.97 14.84
C MET A 906 -6.98 -11.94 15.52
N GLU A 907 -7.19 -10.67 15.17
CA GLU A 907 -6.46 -9.53 15.72
C GLU A 907 -6.73 -9.37 17.23
N SER A 908 -5.77 -8.85 18.00
CA SER A 908 -5.88 -8.77 19.47
C SER A 908 -7.07 -7.92 19.95
N PHE A 909 -7.41 -6.85 19.22
CA PHE A 909 -8.58 -6.00 19.48
C PHE A 909 -9.93 -6.71 19.41
N TRP A 910 -10.02 -7.91 18.83
CA TRP A 910 -11.25 -8.71 18.93
C TRP A 910 -11.62 -8.99 20.39
N LEU A 911 -10.61 -9.32 21.22
CA LEU A 911 -10.78 -9.51 22.66
C LEU A 911 -10.74 -8.19 23.41
N ALA A 912 -9.78 -7.31 23.07
CA ALA A 912 -9.52 -6.08 23.80
C ALA A 912 -10.65 -5.04 23.65
N GLU A 913 -11.27 -4.96 22.48
CA GLU A 913 -12.16 -3.86 22.12
C GLU A 913 -13.54 -4.34 21.72
N THR A 914 -13.63 -5.14 20.65
CA THR A 914 -14.92 -5.45 20.02
C THR A 914 -15.84 -6.21 20.97
N LEU A 915 -15.33 -7.29 21.58
CA LEU A 915 -16.09 -8.01 22.61
C LEU A 915 -16.21 -7.24 23.94
N LYS A 916 -15.26 -6.35 24.27
CA LYS A 916 -15.35 -5.47 25.45
C LYS A 916 -16.50 -4.48 25.31
N TYR A 917 -16.63 -3.77 24.19
CA TYR A 917 -17.73 -2.83 23.93
C TYR A 917 -19.08 -3.54 23.79
N PHE A 918 -19.15 -4.69 23.11
CA PHE A 918 -20.37 -5.51 23.12
C PHE A 918 -20.77 -5.90 24.56
N TYR A 919 -19.83 -6.31 25.40
CA TYR A 919 -20.10 -6.67 26.80
C TYR A 919 -20.53 -5.44 27.62
N LEU A 920 -19.78 -4.34 27.58
CA LEU A 920 -20.07 -3.10 28.32
C LEU A 920 -21.37 -2.40 27.89
N LEU A 921 -21.89 -2.69 26.70
CA LEU A 921 -23.21 -2.25 26.24
C LEU A 921 -24.34 -2.92 27.03
N PHE A 922 -24.17 -4.17 27.45
CA PHE A 922 -25.16 -4.92 28.24
C PHE A 922 -24.78 -5.08 29.72
N GLU A 923 -23.55 -4.74 30.13
CA GLU A 923 -23.19 -4.73 31.56
C GLU A 923 -23.84 -3.53 32.27
N THR A 924 -23.97 -3.63 33.59
CA THR A 924 -24.51 -2.53 34.41
C THR A 924 -23.70 -1.24 34.26
N GLU A 925 -24.39 -0.11 34.37
CA GLU A 925 -23.89 1.18 33.92
C GLU A 925 -22.91 1.85 34.90
N ASP A 926 -22.71 1.24 36.08
CA ASP A 926 -21.63 1.53 37.03
C ASP A 926 -20.28 0.92 36.60
N VAL A 927 -20.29 -0.23 35.94
CA VAL A 927 -19.06 -0.86 35.40
C VAL A 927 -18.51 0.02 34.27
N VAL A 928 -17.29 0.53 34.47
CA VAL A 928 -16.61 1.47 33.57
C VAL A 928 -17.51 2.68 33.24
N SER A 929 -18.06 3.32 34.27
CA SER A 929 -18.80 4.58 34.14
C SER A 929 -17.96 5.68 33.49
N LEU A 930 -18.51 6.39 32.49
CA LEU A 930 -17.83 7.49 31.81
C LEU A 930 -17.49 8.68 32.75
N ASP A 931 -18.14 8.77 33.90
CA ASP A 931 -17.84 9.79 34.91
C ASP A 931 -16.57 9.50 35.73
N GLU A 932 -16.11 8.24 35.75
CA GLU A 932 -15.00 7.75 36.57
C GLU A 932 -13.81 7.22 35.75
N TRP A 933 -14.08 6.78 34.51
CA TRP A 933 -13.13 6.12 33.63
C TRP A 933 -13.03 6.85 32.29
N VAL A 934 -11.87 6.72 31.65
CA VAL A 934 -11.64 7.14 30.26
C VAL A 934 -10.83 6.05 29.57
N LEU A 935 -11.31 5.56 28.43
CA LEU A 935 -10.69 4.47 27.68
C LEU A 935 -9.68 5.06 26.70
N ASN A 936 -8.51 4.42 26.53
CA ASN A 936 -7.57 4.76 25.46
C ASN A 936 -8.11 4.34 24.06
N THR A 937 -7.31 4.41 23.00
CA THR A 937 -7.72 4.06 21.62
C THR A 937 -7.78 2.55 21.36
N GLU A 938 -7.37 1.72 22.32
CA GLU A 938 -7.44 0.25 22.28
C GLU A 938 -8.42 -0.25 23.39
N ALA A 939 -9.45 0.56 23.65
CA ALA A 939 -10.50 0.38 24.66
C ALA A 939 -10.02 0.13 26.11
N HIS A 940 -8.79 0.48 26.49
CA HIS A 940 -8.24 0.24 27.83
C HIS A 940 -8.65 1.34 28.84
N PRO A 941 -9.48 1.07 29.87
CA PRO A 941 -9.98 2.09 30.78
C PRO A 941 -8.96 2.50 31.85
N PHE A 942 -8.56 3.77 31.84
CA PHE A 942 -7.82 4.41 32.92
C PHE A 942 -8.75 5.12 33.89
N GLN A 943 -8.43 5.02 35.19
CA GLN A 943 -9.22 5.68 36.23
C GLN A 943 -8.87 7.18 36.26
N ARG A 944 -9.89 8.02 36.02
CA ARG A 944 -9.77 9.49 36.03
C ARG A 944 -9.37 10.03 37.41
N PRO A 945 -8.74 11.22 37.50
CA PRO A 945 -8.54 11.91 38.78
C PRO A 945 -9.87 12.24 39.46
N ALA A 946 -9.90 12.08 40.79
CA ALA A 946 -11.06 12.33 41.66
C ALA A 946 -11.05 13.75 42.28
#